data_AF-A0A3D3JWC5-F1
#
_entry.id   AF-A0A3D3JWC5-F1
#
_cell.length_a   1.000
_cell.length_b   1.000
_cell.length_c   1.000
_cell.angle_alpha   90.00
_cell.angle_beta   90.00
_cell.angle_gamma   90.00
#
_symmetry.space_group_name_H-M   'P 1'
#
loop_
_entity.id
_entity.type
_entity.pdbx_description
1 polymer ?
#
loop_
_entity_poly.entity_id
_entity_poly.type
_entity_poly.pdbx_seq_one_letter_code
_entity_poly.pdbx_strand_id
1 'polypeptide(L)'
;MMEKKQRMDKSNTVIESLGVYLPPKRVTSKEILRSCRNTVLFPLERLTGIRIRHMAGDTEFSIDLARQAIEKCLAKSQYNAEDIDLLICCNISRVDGPNFHLSFEPSTSVRLKRQMGFDNALVFDISNACAGMFTAVNVVDGFLKSGLAHRAMIVSGEYITHLTKTAQQEIDTKADARFPCLTLGDSGVAVILEQSENDQTGFHNIDMFTLGDYSDYCIAGPTSSEYGGAIMITESIKLHAVAIKESVLHMVSVLKGSRWKWQDIRHLIMHQTARTAIAETCKQINDFFKKEVLCRSKMVNNLEERGNTSTTTHFVALWDQIQSKKINTGDKVLFAVQASGITIGTAAYTLDNLPDRMRGDIGKPEATGAPAIVGKAIAAREAEGSRIRIESIGSIPEGIETTRDAVEMVRIAGEDCLGKSVYSREQIDLLIHAGVHRNDFVVEPAIAAMIAGRLGINGTKGEDSRHTFAFDVFNGAIGSLNACHTAVSMIKAGKFHTAMVVASEIENNADTMPDRLLGICETGSAMIIDEDVEGDTGFGAFHFDYHTHYIDAYSSHVGQNSGSNYLSFDKDPEIENYYLQAIPRVVAELLKRENLNFSQIKAIFPPQISKNFIGCLSRQLNVIHDKFVDIVTDGKDLFTSSMACAFGAARDSARVKTGDVGLVISVGTGIQVGCATYYF
;
A
#
# COMPACT_ATOMS: atom_id res chain seq x y z
N MET A 1 4.98 35.30 -6.45
CA MET A 1 4.64 34.21 -5.49
C MET A 1 3.20 33.72 -5.67
N MET A 2 2.18 34.60 -5.77
CA MET A 2 0.80 34.20 -6.07
C MET A 2 0.62 33.45 -7.41
N GLU A 3 1.31 33.85 -8.49
CA GLU A 3 1.25 33.12 -9.78
C GLU A 3 1.88 31.71 -9.72
N LYS A 4 2.88 31.50 -8.85
CA LYS A 4 3.48 30.18 -8.62
C LYS A 4 2.54 29.28 -7.79
N LYS A 5 1.81 29.87 -6.83
CA LYS A 5 0.78 29.19 -6.01
C LYS A 5 -0.44 28.79 -6.86
N GLN A 6 -0.90 29.67 -7.76
CA GLN A 6 -1.95 29.36 -8.75
C GLN A 6 -1.52 28.34 -9.82
N ARG A 7 -0.21 28.21 -10.13
CA ARG A 7 0.31 27.18 -11.03
C ARG A 7 0.36 25.79 -10.36
N MET A 8 0.72 25.71 -9.07
CA MET A 8 0.70 24.44 -8.33
C MET A 8 -0.70 23.86 -8.13
N ASP A 9 -1.73 24.71 -7.98
CA ASP A 9 -3.14 24.28 -7.93
C ASP A 9 -3.66 23.63 -9.22
N LYS A 10 -2.84 23.59 -10.29
CA LYS A 10 -3.23 23.07 -11.61
C LYS A 10 -2.27 22.01 -12.16
N SER A 11 -1.26 21.55 -11.44
CA SER A 11 -0.37 20.52 -11.96
C SER A 11 -0.94 19.12 -11.75
N ASN A 12 -1.11 18.35 -12.83
CA ASN A 12 -1.44 16.93 -12.74
C ASN A 12 -0.18 16.11 -12.43
N THR A 13 -0.35 14.99 -11.74
CA THR A 13 0.72 13.98 -11.61
C THR A 13 0.94 13.29 -12.96
N VAL A 14 2.19 13.18 -13.39
CA VAL A 14 2.61 12.49 -14.63
C VAL A 14 3.51 11.31 -14.33
N ILE A 15 3.54 10.35 -15.25
CA ILE A 15 4.53 9.28 -15.26
C ILE A 15 5.80 9.81 -15.92
N GLU A 16 6.84 10.05 -15.13
CA GLU A 16 8.13 10.48 -15.64
C GLU A 16 8.88 9.30 -16.28
N SER A 17 8.86 8.11 -15.69
CA SER A 17 9.52 6.94 -16.27
C SER A 17 8.79 5.66 -15.90
N LEU A 18 8.96 4.64 -16.76
CA LEU A 18 8.35 3.33 -16.61
C LEU A 18 9.40 2.25 -16.93
N GLY A 19 9.76 1.46 -15.93
CA GLY A 19 10.58 0.26 -16.08
C GLY A 19 9.72 -1.00 -15.96
N VAL A 20 9.87 -1.92 -16.92
CA VAL A 20 9.21 -3.24 -16.89
C VAL A 20 10.25 -4.33 -17.07
N TYR A 21 10.26 -5.29 -16.16
CA TYR A 21 11.04 -6.52 -16.24
C TYR A 21 10.09 -7.73 -16.36
N LEU A 22 10.38 -8.59 -17.34
CA LEU A 22 9.70 -9.87 -17.52
C LEU A 22 10.75 -10.98 -17.46
N PRO A 23 10.61 -11.96 -16.56
CA PRO A 23 11.51 -13.10 -16.54
C PRO A 23 11.65 -13.78 -17.91
N PRO A 24 12.83 -14.27 -18.30
CA PRO A 24 13.07 -14.76 -19.65
C PRO A 24 12.33 -16.08 -19.96
N LYS A 25 12.02 -16.88 -18.93
CA LYS A 25 11.36 -18.18 -19.11
C LYS A 25 9.89 -17.99 -19.46
N ARG A 26 9.51 -18.48 -20.64
CA ARG A 26 8.14 -18.46 -21.17
C ARG A 26 7.51 -19.84 -21.03
N VAL A 27 6.32 -19.90 -20.44
CA VAL A 27 5.60 -21.15 -20.16
C VAL A 27 4.21 -21.10 -20.78
N THR A 28 3.85 -22.13 -21.53
CA THR A 28 2.57 -22.24 -22.23
C THR A 28 1.47 -22.77 -21.32
N SER A 29 0.21 -22.45 -21.62
CA SER A 29 -0.96 -23.05 -20.94
C SER A 29 -0.98 -24.57 -21.02
N LYS A 30 -0.46 -25.14 -22.11
CA LYS A 30 -0.33 -26.59 -22.26
C LYS A 30 0.68 -27.18 -21.28
N GLU A 31 1.80 -26.51 -21.06
CA GLU A 31 2.80 -26.93 -20.06
C GLU A 31 2.26 -26.80 -18.64
N ILE A 32 1.57 -25.69 -18.31
CA ILE A 32 0.92 -25.52 -17.00
C ILE A 32 -0.02 -26.68 -16.69
N LEU A 33 -0.91 -27.04 -17.61
CA LEU A 33 -1.88 -28.12 -17.39
C LEU A 33 -1.23 -29.51 -17.34
N ARG A 34 -0.13 -29.73 -18.07
CA ARG A 34 0.63 -30.99 -18.05
C ARG A 34 1.37 -31.22 -16.74
N SER A 35 1.73 -30.16 -16.04
CA SER A 35 2.42 -30.22 -14.74
C SER A 35 1.45 -30.40 -13.57
N CYS A 36 0.14 -30.41 -13.79
CA CYS A 36 -0.83 -30.75 -12.75
C CYS A 36 -0.71 -32.24 -12.37
N ARG A 37 -0.78 -32.54 -11.07
CA ARG A 37 -0.79 -33.90 -10.54
C ARG A 37 -1.95 -34.72 -11.11
N ASN A 38 -3.12 -34.09 -11.19
CA ASN A 38 -4.33 -34.65 -11.78
C ASN A 38 -4.54 -34.14 -13.21
N THR A 39 -5.20 -34.93 -14.06
CA THR A 39 -5.58 -34.47 -15.39
C THR A 39 -6.66 -33.39 -15.30
N VAL A 40 -6.29 -32.15 -15.61
CA VAL A 40 -7.20 -31.00 -15.60
C VAL A 40 -7.84 -30.84 -16.99
N LEU A 41 -9.15 -31.07 -17.10
CA LEU A 41 -9.92 -30.93 -18.35
C LEU A 41 -10.41 -29.48 -18.61
N PHE A 42 -9.96 -28.52 -17.82
CA PHE A 42 -10.32 -27.12 -17.97
C PHE A 42 -9.67 -26.50 -19.22
N PRO A 43 -10.44 -25.94 -20.18
CA PRO A 43 -9.89 -25.38 -21.41
C PRO A 43 -9.31 -23.98 -21.17
N LEU A 44 -8.20 -23.92 -20.42
CA LEU A 44 -7.55 -22.71 -19.92
C LEU A 44 -7.38 -21.65 -21.00
N GLU A 45 -6.65 -21.96 -22.08
CA GLU A 45 -6.37 -21.03 -23.17
C GLU A 45 -7.64 -20.51 -23.87
N ARG A 46 -8.65 -21.36 -24.06
CA ARG A 46 -9.90 -20.96 -24.72
C ARG A 46 -10.68 -19.95 -23.88
N LEU A 47 -10.77 -20.20 -22.57
CA LEU A 47 -11.57 -19.39 -21.64
C LEU A 47 -10.87 -18.10 -21.24
N THR A 48 -9.56 -18.15 -21.00
CA THR A 48 -8.81 -16.97 -20.54
C THR A 48 -8.17 -16.21 -21.69
N GLY A 49 -7.93 -16.84 -22.84
CA GLY A 49 -7.15 -16.28 -23.94
C GLY A 49 -5.64 -16.27 -23.69
N ILE A 50 -5.19 -16.82 -22.56
CA ILE A 50 -3.80 -16.81 -22.12
C ILE A 50 -3.08 -18.00 -22.77
N ARG A 51 -2.09 -17.74 -23.63
CA ARG A 51 -1.34 -18.77 -24.36
C ARG A 51 0.01 -19.02 -23.71
N ILE A 52 0.72 -17.95 -23.38
CA ILE A 52 2.04 -17.95 -22.71
C ILE A 52 2.00 -17.02 -21.48
N ARG A 53 2.87 -17.26 -20.49
CA ARG A 53 3.24 -16.33 -19.41
C ARG A 53 4.73 -16.39 -19.16
N HIS A 54 5.24 -15.37 -18.49
CA HIS A 54 6.60 -15.35 -17.95
C HIS A 54 6.60 -15.96 -16.55
N MET A 55 7.61 -16.75 -16.22
CA MET A 55 7.80 -17.32 -14.89
C MET A 55 9.24 -17.12 -14.46
N ALA A 56 9.46 -16.68 -13.22
CA ALA A 56 10.80 -16.48 -12.67
C ALA A 56 11.62 -17.78 -12.63
N GLY A 57 12.93 -17.62 -12.67
CA GLY A 57 13.88 -18.71 -12.44
C GLY A 57 13.85 -19.21 -10.99
N ASP A 58 14.57 -20.28 -10.70
CA ASP A 58 14.59 -20.87 -9.34
C ASP A 58 15.37 -20.01 -8.32
N THR A 59 16.11 -19.01 -8.79
CA THR A 59 16.93 -18.09 -7.99
C THR A 59 16.46 -16.63 -8.11
N GLU A 60 15.26 -16.40 -8.62
CA GLU A 60 14.73 -15.06 -8.87
C GLU A 60 13.38 -14.93 -8.16
N PHE A 61 13.29 -13.93 -7.27
CA PHE A 61 12.16 -13.75 -6.36
C PHE A 61 11.58 -12.33 -6.43
N SER A 62 10.59 -12.03 -5.60
CA SER A 62 9.82 -10.76 -5.64
C SER A 62 10.75 -9.54 -5.62
N ILE A 63 11.71 -9.49 -4.68
CA ILE A 63 12.67 -8.39 -4.60
C ILE A 63 13.60 -8.28 -5.83
N ASP A 64 13.98 -9.38 -6.47
CA ASP A 64 14.84 -9.37 -7.65
C ASP A 64 14.12 -8.81 -8.88
N LEU A 65 12.84 -9.18 -9.04
CA LEU A 65 11.98 -8.63 -10.08
C LEU A 65 11.81 -7.11 -9.90
N ALA A 66 11.61 -6.68 -8.66
CA ALA A 66 11.51 -5.26 -8.32
C ALA A 66 12.81 -4.50 -8.63
N ARG A 67 13.98 -5.03 -8.24
CA ARG A 67 15.29 -4.43 -8.55
C ARG A 67 15.50 -4.24 -10.04
N GLN A 68 15.25 -5.28 -10.84
CA GLN A 68 15.43 -5.20 -12.29
C GLN A 68 14.46 -4.19 -12.94
N ALA A 69 13.26 -4.04 -12.40
CA ALA A 69 12.33 -3.02 -12.85
C ALA A 69 12.81 -1.60 -12.49
N ILE A 70 13.33 -1.41 -11.27
CA ILE A 70 13.93 -0.15 -10.82
C ILE A 70 15.10 0.25 -11.73
N GLU A 71 16.04 -0.66 -11.98
CA GLU A 71 17.20 -0.40 -12.85
C GLU A 71 16.76 0.04 -14.24
N LYS A 72 15.77 -0.63 -14.83
CA LYS A 72 15.20 -0.25 -16.13
C LYS A 72 14.50 1.10 -16.11
N CYS A 73 13.81 1.42 -15.01
CA CYS A 73 13.11 2.70 -14.84
C CYS A 73 14.11 3.86 -14.75
N LEU A 74 15.12 3.73 -13.88
CA LEU A 74 16.18 4.74 -13.71
C LEU A 74 17.04 4.90 -14.98
N ALA A 75 17.27 3.83 -15.74
CA ALA A 75 17.99 3.89 -17.00
C ALA A 75 17.30 4.78 -18.06
N LYS A 76 15.99 5.01 -17.94
CA LYS A 76 15.19 5.85 -18.84
C LYS A 76 14.76 7.18 -18.21
N SER A 77 14.82 7.27 -16.88
CA SER A 77 14.50 8.48 -16.12
C SER A 77 15.59 9.53 -16.25
N GLN A 78 15.24 10.79 -16.06
CA GLN A 78 16.22 11.87 -15.82
C GLN A 78 16.87 11.82 -14.42
N TYR A 79 16.29 11.07 -13.48
CA TYR A 79 16.67 11.04 -12.08
C TYR A 79 17.56 9.85 -11.70
N ASN A 80 18.32 10.00 -10.61
CA ASN A 80 19.02 8.93 -9.91
C ASN A 80 18.20 8.45 -8.70
N ALA A 81 18.62 7.36 -8.06
CA ALA A 81 17.94 6.85 -6.86
C ALA A 81 17.92 7.85 -5.69
N GLU A 82 18.99 8.63 -5.52
CA GLU A 82 19.11 9.67 -4.50
C GLU A 82 18.17 10.88 -4.71
N ASP A 83 17.65 11.07 -5.93
CA ASP A 83 16.71 12.15 -6.26
C ASP A 83 15.27 11.82 -5.84
N ILE A 84 14.97 10.56 -5.53
CA ILE A 84 13.63 10.10 -5.15
C ILE A 84 13.42 10.33 -3.65
N ASP A 85 12.34 11.02 -3.29
CA ASP A 85 12.00 11.38 -1.91
C ASP A 85 10.87 10.53 -1.32
N LEU A 86 10.21 9.69 -2.12
CA LEU A 86 9.22 8.70 -1.69
C LEU A 86 9.35 7.40 -2.50
N LEU A 87 9.50 6.25 -1.85
CA LEU A 87 9.47 4.93 -2.48
C LEU A 87 8.38 4.06 -1.84
N ILE A 88 7.42 3.60 -2.66
CA ILE A 88 6.35 2.70 -2.22
C ILE A 88 6.44 1.36 -2.95
N CYS A 89 6.52 0.27 -2.20
CA CYS A 89 6.47 -1.09 -2.75
C CYS A 89 5.07 -1.69 -2.66
N CYS A 90 4.62 -2.37 -3.71
CA CYS A 90 3.22 -2.77 -3.87
C CYS A 90 3.00 -4.27 -4.04
N ASN A 91 4.06 -5.08 -4.02
CA ASN A 91 3.99 -6.50 -4.35
C ASN A 91 3.13 -7.28 -3.37
N ILE A 92 2.19 -8.07 -3.89
CA ILE A 92 1.37 -8.99 -3.09
C ILE A 92 2.28 -10.09 -2.56
N SER A 93 3.00 -10.73 -3.49
CA SER A 93 4.00 -11.72 -3.17
C SER A 93 5.21 -11.04 -2.56
N ARG A 94 5.58 -11.48 -1.35
CA ARG A 94 6.80 -11.10 -0.64
C ARG A 94 7.71 -12.32 -0.46
N VAL A 95 7.61 -13.29 -1.36
CA VAL A 95 8.50 -14.44 -1.37
C VAL A 95 9.84 -13.98 -1.90
N ASP A 96 10.88 -14.04 -1.07
CA ASP A 96 12.23 -13.51 -1.37
C ASP A 96 13.33 -14.55 -1.18
N GLY A 97 12.95 -15.82 -1.18
CA GLY A 97 13.88 -16.92 -1.05
C GLY A 97 13.22 -18.27 -1.37
N PRO A 98 14.03 -19.33 -1.45
CA PRO A 98 13.54 -20.67 -1.74
C PRO A 98 12.62 -21.19 -0.61
N ASN A 99 11.93 -22.31 -0.86
CA ASN A 99 11.07 -22.98 0.13
C ASN A 99 9.97 -22.07 0.71
N PHE A 100 9.38 -21.21 -0.13
CA PHE A 100 8.30 -20.29 0.27
C PHE A 100 8.71 -19.35 1.43
N HIS A 101 9.91 -18.77 1.34
CA HIS A 101 10.36 -17.74 2.28
C HIS A 101 9.60 -16.42 2.06
N LEU A 102 8.37 -16.34 2.60
CA LEU A 102 7.52 -15.16 2.57
C LEU A 102 7.97 -14.16 3.65
N SER A 103 8.66 -13.10 3.23
CA SER A 103 9.20 -12.08 4.12
C SER A 103 8.10 -11.24 4.75
N PHE A 104 8.19 -11.02 6.06
CA PHE A 104 7.37 -10.06 6.81
C PHE A 104 8.19 -8.81 7.10
N GLU A 105 9.26 -8.91 7.86
CA GLU A 105 10.08 -7.75 8.24
C GLU A 105 11.57 -7.98 7.93
N PRO A 106 12.34 -6.93 7.59
CA PRO A 106 11.89 -5.58 7.25
C PRO A 106 11.09 -5.55 5.93
N SER A 107 10.32 -4.48 5.73
CA SER A 107 9.50 -4.27 4.53
C SER A 107 10.33 -4.32 3.24
N THR A 108 9.69 -4.64 2.11
CA THR A 108 10.36 -4.71 0.80
C THR A 108 10.98 -3.36 0.45
N SER A 109 10.29 -2.26 0.74
CA SER A 109 10.75 -0.89 0.48
C SER A 109 11.99 -0.50 1.28
N VAL A 110 12.12 -0.90 2.56
CA VAL A 110 13.34 -0.66 3.36
C VAL A 110 14.53 -1.45 2.82
N ARG A 111 14.31 -2.69 2.38
CA ARG A 111 15.35 -3.51 1.75
C ARG A 111 15.81 -2.91 0.43
N LEU A 112 14.87 -2.46 -0.42
CA LEU A 112 15.20 -1.79 -1.68
C LEU A 112 15.85 -0.43 -1.47
N LYS A 113 15.48 0.30 -0.41
CA LYS A 113 16.16 1.55 -0.01
C LYS A 113 17.66 1.33 0.12
N ARG A 114 18.04 0.30 0.87
CA ARG A 114 19.45 -0.08 1.07
C ARG A 114 20.11 -0.59 -0.19
N GLN A 115 19.45 -1.49 -0.91
CA GLN A 115 20.04 -2.19 -2.06
C GLN A 115 20.24 -1.29 -3.28
N MET A 116 19.41 -0.26 -3.43
CA MET A 116 19.35 0.58 -4.63
C MET A 116 19.77 2.04 -4.38
N GLY A 117 20.09 2.42 -3.14
CA GLY A 117 20.61 3.75 -2.82
C GLY A 117 19.55 4.86 -2.79
N PHE A 118 18.33 4.56 -2.31
CA PHE A 118 17.28 5.56 -2.14
C PHE A 118 17.45 6.33 -0.83
N ASP A 119 18.63 6.91 -0.60
CA ASP A 119 19.04 7.43 0.72
C ASP A 119 18.10 8.53 1.26
N ASN A 120 17.53 9.35 0.38
CA ASN A 120 16.62 10.44 0.73
C ASN A 120 15.13 10.04 0.82
N ALA A 121 14.76 8.83 0.38
CA ALA A 121 13.36 8.45 0.28
C ALA A 121 12.73 8.10 1.64
N LEU A 122 11.53 8.65 1.90
CA LEU A 122 10.55 8.02 2.77
C LEU A 122 10.13 6.69 2.13
N VAL A 123 10.12 5.60 2.90
CA VAL A 123 9.79 4.27 2.38
C VAL A 123 8.75 3.56 3.24
N PHE A 124 7.82 2.88 2.58
CA PHE A 124 6.85 1.95 3.16
C PHE A 124 6.22 1.07 2.06
N ASP A 125 5.59 -0.03 2.43
CA ASP A 125 4.86 -0.90 1.50
C ASP A 125 3.36 -0.60 1.54
N ILE A 126 2.66 -0.80 0.42
CA ILE A 126 1.20 -0.79 0.31
C ILE A 126 0.73 -2.16 -0.16
N SER A 127 -0.25 -2.74 0.52
CA SER A 127 -0.97 -3.93 0.03
C SER A 127 -2.43 -3.58 -0.26
N ASN A 128 -2.84 -3.80 -1.51
CA ASN A 128 -4.24 -3.72 -1.92
C ASN A 128 -4.55 -4.72 -3.02
N ALA A 129 -4.07 -5.96 -2.85
CA ALA A 129 -4.15 -7.00 -3.86
C ALA A 129 -3.68 -6.48 -5.24
N CYS A 130 -4.29 -6.92 -6.35
CA CYS A 130 -3.98 -6.44 -7.69
C CYS A 130 -4.12 -4.93 -7.91
N ALA A 131 -4.74 -4.18 -6.98
CA ALA A 131 -4.90 -2.73 -7.06
C ALA A 131 -3.72 -1.99 -6.40
N GLY A 132 -2.73 -2.70 -5.84
CA GLY A 132 -1.62 -2.12 -5.08
C GLY A 132 -0.89 -0.98 -5.80
N MET A 133 -0.50 -1.17 -7.06
CA MET A 133 0.20 -0.11 -7.79
C MET A 133 -0.67 1.14 -8.04
N PHE A 134 -1.96 0.99 -8.36
CA PHE A 134 -2.85 2.15 -8.54
C PHE A 134 -3.24 2.80 -7.22
N THR A 135 -3.30 2.03 -6.13
CA THR A 135 -3.40 2.55 -4.77
C THR A 135 -2.19 3.44 -4.47
N ALA A 136 -0.98 2.98 -4.80
CA ALA A 136 0.23 3.78 -4.66
C ALA A 136 0.24 5.01 -5.57
N VAL A 137 -0.25 4.94 -6.82
CA VAL A 137 -0.46 6.14 -7.65
C VAL A 137 -1.38 7.15 -6.95
N ASN A 138 -2.49 6.69 -6.36
CA ASN A 138 -3.44 7.55 -5.65
C ASN A 138 -2.81 8.22 -4.43
N VAL A 139 -2.06 7.46 -3.63
CA VAL A 139 -1.30 7.95 -2.47
C VAL A 139 -0.22 8.94 -2.88
N VAL A 140 0.61 8.59 -3.87
CA VAL A 140 1.66 9.47 -4.38
C VAL A 140 1.09 10.78 -4.91
N ASP A 141 -0.02 10.75 -5.65
CA ASP A 141 -0.69 11.99 -6.10
C ASP A 141 -1.11 12.87 -4.91
N GLY A 142 -1.48 12.28 -3.77
CA GLY A 142 -1.71 13.01 -2.50
C GLY A 142 -0.44 13.64 -1.94
N PHE A 143 0.66 12.88 -1.84
CA PHE A 143 1.96 13.39 -1.39
C PHE A 143 2.50 14.51 -2.28
N LEU A 144 2.40 14.36 -3.60
CA LEU A 144 2.83 15.36 -4.57
C LEU A 144 1.98 16.64 -4.44
N LYS A 145 0.63 16.52 -4.46
CA LYS A 145 -0.29 17.68 -4.37
C LYS A 145 -0.21 18.43 -3.04
N SER A 146 0.02 17.73 -1.94
CA SER A 146 0.25 18.35 -0.63
C SER A 146 1.66 18.94 -0.47
N GLY A 147 2.58 18.69 -1.43
CA GLY A 147 3.97 19.14 -1.35
C GLY A 147 4.80 18.39 -0.31
N LEU A 148 4.32 17.24 0.16
CA LEU A 148 5.03 16.35 1.09
C LEU A 148 6.02 15.41 0.39
N ALA A 149 5.97 15.36 -0.96
CA ALA A 149 6.99 14.75 -1.82
C ALA A 149 7.05 15.53 -3.14
N HIS A 150 8.16 15.40 -3.87
CA HIS A 150 8.35 15.97 -5.19
C HIS A 150 8.55 14.90 -6.27
N ARG A 151 9.18 13.77 -5.91
CA ARG A 151 9.58 12.71 -6.85
C ARG A 151 9.42 11.36 -6.19
N ALA A 152 8.35 10.67 -6.54
CA ALA A 152 8.05 9.38 -5.97
C ALA A 152 8.33 8.24 -6.97
N MET A 153 8.78 7.10 -6.45
CA MET A 153 8.80 5.85 -7.18
C MET A 153 7.82 4.87 -6.58
N ILE A 154 7.00 4.24 -7.41
CA ILE A 154 6.20 3.08 -7.03
C ILE A 154 6.78 1.84 -7.71
N VAL A 155 6.88 0.73 -6.97
CA VAL A 155 7.53 -0.50 -7.46
C VAL A 155 6.73 -1.71 -7.05
N SER A 156 6.66 -2.72 -7.92
CA SER A 156 6.17 -4.04 -7.58
C SER A 156 6.98 -5.12 -8.28
N GLY A 157 7.38 -6.15 -7.55
CA GLY A 157 7.93 -7.39 -8.09
C GLY A 157 7.00 -8.56 -7.77
N GLU A 158 6.26 -9.03 -8.76
CA GLU A 158 5.27 -10.10 -8.61
C GLU A 158 5.89 -11.45 -8.97
N TYR A 159 6.38 -12.16 -7.95
CA TYR A 159 6.70 -13.59 -8.02
C TYR A 159 5.49 -14.39 -7.56
N ILE A 160 4.59 -14.72 -8.48
CA ILE A 160 3.31 -15.39 -8.18
C ILE A 160 3.22 -16.79 -8.79
N THR A 161 4.26 -17.23 -9.50
CA THR A 161 4.44 -18.62 -9.96
C THR A 161 4.27 -19.65 -8.83
N HIS A 162 4.59 -19.30 -7.58
CA HIS A 162 4.42 -20.22 -6.44
C HIS A 162 2.96 -20.64 -6.24
N LEU A 163 1.98 -19.74 -6.44
CA LEU A 163 0.55 -20.07 -6.40
C LEU A 163 0.18 -21.07 -7.49
N THR A 164 0.74 -20.92 -8.69
CA THR A 164 0.54 -21.88 -9.79
C THR A 164 1.10 -23.25 -9.43
N LYS A 165 2.31 -23.31 -8.84
CA LYS A 165 2.96 -24.56 -8.43
C LYS A 165 2.14 -25.30 -7.37
N THR A 166 1.64 -24.60 -6.36
CA THR A 166 0.77 -25.18 -5.33
C THR A 166 -0.56 -25.64 -5.94
N ALA A 167 -1.21 -24.81 -6.76
CA ALA A 167 -2.47 -25.18 -7.42
C ALA A 167 -2.35 -26.43 -8.31
N GLN A 168 -1.21 -26.62 -9.00
CA GLN A 168 -0.94 -27.82 -9.80
C GLN A 168 -0.94 -29.12 -8.97
N GLN A 169 -0.59 -29.05 -7.68
CA GLN A 169 -0.67 -30.19 -6.76
C GLN A 169 -2.07 -30.40 -6.19
N GLU A 170 -2.82 -29.32 -6.06
CA GLU A 170 -4.06 -29.25 -5.28
C GLU A 170 -5.35 -29.43 -6.07
N ILE A 171 -5.36 -29.02 -7.34
CA ILE A 171 -6.56 -29.07 -8.17
C ILE A 171 -6.99 -30.52 -8.39
N ASP A 172 -8.24 -30.80 -8.05
CA ASP A 172 -8.78 -32.17 -8.07
C ASP A 172 -10.09 -32.29 -8.86
N THR A 173 -10.81 -31.19 -9.08
CA THR A 173 -12.13 -31.23 -9.72
C THR A 173 -12.19 -30.44 -11.03
N LYS A 174 -13.28 -30.63 -11.78
CA LYS A 174 -13.54 -29.90 -13.04
C LYS A 174 -13.92 -28.44 -12.83
N ALA A 175 -14.36 -28.05 -11.63
CA ALA A 175 -14.80 -26.71 -11.28
C ALA A 175 -14.16 -26.35 -9.94
N ASP A 176 -12.92 -25.88 -10.01
CA ASP A 176 -12.07 -25.66 -8.85
C ASP A 176 -11.83 -24.15 -8.64
N ALA A 177 -12.05 -23.67 -7.41
CA ALA A 177 -11.83 -22.28 -7.05
C ALA A 177 -10.36 -21.82 -7.19
N ARG A 178 -9.43 -22.77 -7.34
CA ARG A 178 -8.00 -22.53 -7.55
C ARG A 178 -7.61 -22.31 -9.01
N PHE A 179 -8.52 -22.47 -9.98
CA PHE A 179 -8.20 -22.28 -11.39
C PHE A 179 -7.58 -20.92 -11.76
N PRO A 180 -7.95 -19.79 -11.12
CA PRO A 180 -7.26 -18.53 -11.35
C PRO A 180 -5.76 -18.57 -11.09
N CYS A 181 -5.26 -19.43 -10.18
CA CYS A 181 -3.83 -19.63 -9.96
C CYS A 181 -3.09 -20.12 -11.21
N LEU A 182 -3.78 -20.76 -12.16
CA LEU A 182 -3.18 -21.25 -13.41
C LEU A 182 -3.04 -20.16 -14.49
N THR A 183 -3.55 -18.95 -14.23
CA THR A 183 -3.55 -17.82 -15.17
C THR A 183 -2.37 -16.88 -14.99
N LEU A 184 -1.64 -17.05 -13.88
CA LEU A 184 -0.68 -16.08 -13.36
C LEU A 184 0.63 -16.05 -14.16
N GLY A 185 1.27 -14.88 -14.19
CA GLY A 185 2.59 -14.65 -14.77
C GLY A 185 3.40 -13.67 -13.93
N ASP A 186 4.70 -13.87 -13.89
CA ASP A 186 5.61 -13.07 -13.07
C ASP A 186 6.08 -11.82 -13.82
N SER A 187 6.32 -10.73 -13.09
CA SER A 187 6.85 -9.49 -13.65
C SER A 187 7.33 -8.53 -12.56
N GLY A 188 8.24 -7.61 -12.93
CA GLY A 188 8.59 -6.45 -12.12
C GLY A 188 8.22 -5.16 -12.85
N VAL A 189 7.68 -4.18 -12.13
CA VAL A 189 7.40 -2.84 -12.65
C VAL A 189 7.85 -1.77 -11.65
N ALA A 190 8.46 -0.71 -12.17
CA ALA A 190 8.75 0.51 -11.44
C ALA A 190 8.27 1.73 -12.24
N VAL A 191 7.69 2.71 -11.55
CA VAL A 191 7.14 3.93 -12.16
C VAL A 191 7.60 5.13 -11.33
N ILE A 192 8.21 6.12 -11.98
CA ILE A 192 8.52 7.41 -11.35
C ILE A 192 7.38 8.37 -11.66
N LEU A 193 6.92 9.07 -10.62
CA LEU A 193 5.81 10.01 -10.64
C LEU A 193 6.28 11.37 -10.12
N GLU A 194 5.86 12.42 -10.82
CA GLU A 194 6.13 13.81 -10.43
C GLU A 194 4.98 14.72 -10.85
N GLN A 195 4.99 15.97 -10.39
CA GLN A 195 4.04 16.99 -10.87
C GLN A 195 4.46 17.50 -12.24
N SER A 196 3.51 17.56 -13.17
CA SER A 196 3.72 18.19 -14.47
C SER A 196 3.75 19.72 -14.37
N GLU A 197 4.56 20.37 -15.18
CA GLU A 197 4.46 21.82 -15.41
C GLU A 197 3.21 22.23 -16.21
N ASN A 198 2.49 21.26 -16.79
CA ASN A 198 1.34 21.44 -17.68
C ASN A 198 0.11 20.68 -17.17
N ASP A 199 -1.05 21.37 -17.16
CA ASP A 199 -2.33 20.82 -16.70
C ASP A 199 -3.07 19.96 -17.75
N GLN A 200 -2.56 19.88 -18.98
CA GLN A 200 -3.17 19.11 -20.07
C GLN A 200 -2.76 17.63 -20.10
N THR A 201 -1.62 17.28 -19.51
CA THR A 201 -1.06 15.91 -19.48
C THR A 201 -1.16 15.31 -18.09
N GLY A 202 -0.96 14.00 -17.95
CA GLY A 202 -0.99 13.33 -16.65
C GLY A 202 -2.36 12.82 -16.23
N PHE A 203 -2.49 12.50 -14.95
CA PHE A 203 -3.73 12.03 -14.32
C PHE A 203 -4.70 13.19 -14.10
N HIS A 204 -5.83 13.15 -14.80
CA HIS A 204 -6.94 14.12 -14.65
C HIS A 204 -7.88 13.73 -13.51
N ASN A 205 -8.05 12.42 -13.31
CA ASN A 205 -8.84 11.85 -12.23
C ASN A 205 -8.19 10.53 -11.81
N ILE A 206 -8.17 10.26 -10.51
CA ILE A 206 -7.85 8.97 -9.89
C ILE A 206 -8.90 8.80 -8.79
N ASP A 207 -9.82 7.87 -8.96
CA ASP A 207 -10.89 7.60 -8.00
C ASP A 207 -10.95 6.09 -7.74
N MET A 208 -11.09 5.71 -6.47
CA MET A 208 -11.04 4.32 -6.03
C MET A 208 -11.92 4.12 -4.80
N PHE A 209 -12.53 2.95 -4.69
CA PHE A 209 -13.32 2.54 -3.54
C PHE A 209 -13.25 1.03 -3.31
N THR A 210 -13.68 0.59 -2.14
CA THR A 210 -13.67 -0.80 -1.70
C THR A 210 -15.07 -1.21 -1.25
N LEU A 211 -15.52 -2.39 -1.67
CA LEU A 211 -16.79 -2.98 -1.23
C LEU A 211 -16.49 -4.16 -0.31
N GLY A 212 -16.23 -3.86 0.96
CA GLY A 212 -15.70 -4.81 1.94
C GLY A 212 -16.56 -6.04 2.20
N ASP A 213 -17.87 -5.99 1.96
CA ASP A 213 -18.79 -7.14 2.18
C ASP A 213 -18.49 -8.33 1.25
N TYR A 214 -17.72 -8.09 0.20
CA TYR A 214 -17.34 -9.07 -0.80
C TYR A 214 -15.84 -9.45 -0.70
N SER A 215 -15.16 -9.08 0.40
CA SER A 215 -13.74 -9.36 0.60
C SER A 215 -13.39 -10.83 0.48
N ASP A 216 -14.30 -11.70 0.91
CA ASP A 216 -14.09 -13.15 1.01
C ASP A 216 -14.22 -13.87 -0.35
N TYR A 217 -14.47 -13.14 -1.45
CA TYR A 217 -14.56 -13.73 -2.79
C TYR A 217 -13.22 -14.15 -3.38
N CYS A 218 -12.10 -13.64 -2.85
CA CYS A 218 -10.78 -14.06 -3.26
C CYS A 218 -9.81 -13.89 -2.10
N ILE A 219 -9.33 -14.99 -1.55
CA ILE A 219 -8.40 -15.02 -0.42
C ILE A 219 -7.15 -15.79 -0.85
N ALA A 220 -5.98 -15.25 -0.56
CA ALA A 220 -4.71 -15.92 -0.71
C ALA A 220 -3.90 -15.88 0.59
N GLY A 221 -3.25 -16.99 0.89
CA GLY A 221 -2.39 -17.17 2.05
C GLY A 221 -1.61 -18.50 1.93
N PRO A 222 -0.78 -18.84 2.91
CA PRO A 222 -0.14 -20.16 2.96
C PRO A 222 -1.15 -21.30 2.82
N THR A 223 -0.77 -22.36 2.11
CA THR A 223 -1.60 -23.58 2.06
C THR A 223 -1.52 -24.33 3.37
N SER A 224 -2.58 -25.06 3.71
CA SER A 224 -2.61 -26.02 4.81
C SER A 224 -2.00 -27.38 4.45
N SER A 225 -1.53 -27.54 3.21
CA SER A 225 -0.96 -28.81 2.74
C SER A 225 0.48 -29.05 3.21
N GLU A 226 0.85 -30.32 3.40
CA GLU A 226 2.15 -30.75 3.95
C GLU A 226 3.36 -30.36 3.08
N TYR A 227 3.20 -30.16 1.78
CA TYR A 227 4.30 -29.72 0.89
C TYR A 227 4.48 -28.20 0.83
N GLY A 228 3.61 -27.43 1.49
CA GLY A 228 3.78 -25.99 1.65
C GLY A 228 3.52 -25.12 0.43
N GLY A 229 3.86 -23.84 0.60
CA GLY A 229 3.58 -22.77 -0.36
C GLY A 229 2.37 -21.93 0.03
N ALA A 230 1.82 -21.22 -0.94
CA ALA A 230 0.57 -20.46 -0.79
C ALA A 230 -0.42 -20.86 -1.87
N ILE A 231 -1.70 -20.65 -1.56
CA ILE A 231 -2.79 -20.92 -2.48
C ILE A 231 -3.76 -19.74 -2.47
N MET A 232 -4.36 -19.48 -3.63
CA MET A 232 -5.42 -18.50 -3.79
C MET A 232 -6.73 -19.22 -4.15
N ILE A 233 -7.77 -18.93 -3.39
CA ILE A 233 -9.12 -19.46 -3.56
C ILE A 233 -10.02 -18.34 -4.03
N THR A 234 -10.68 -18.53 -5.18
CA THR A 234 -11.46 -17.45 -5.82
C THR A 234 -12.84 -17.91 -6.28
N GLU A 235 -13.87 -17.22 -5.79
CA GLU A 235 -15.26 -17.29 -6.24
C GLU A 235 -15.46 -16.51 -7.55
N SER A 236 -14.75 -16.93 -8.62
CA SER A 236 -14.55 -16.16 -9.85
C SER A 236 -15.83 -15.64 -10.50
N ILE A 237 -16.92 -16.41 -10.46
CA ILE A 237 -18.20 -16.02 -11.06
C ILE A 237 -18.82 -14.86 -10.28
N LYS A 238 -18.88 -14.96 -8.94
CA LYS A 238 -19.43 -13.92 -8.06
C LYS A 238 -18.57 -12.65 -8.14
N LEU A 239 -17.24 -12.83 -8.06
CA LEU A 239 -16.27 -11.76 -8.16
C LEU A 239 -16.42 -10.96 -9.46
N HIS A 240 -16.43 -11.64 -10.61
CA HIS A 240 -16.58 -10.98 -11.91
C HIS A 240 -17.94 -10.28 -12.06
N ALA A 241 -19.03 -10.87 -11.57
CA ALA A 241 -20.35 -10.28 -11.69
C ALA A 241 -20.43 -8.92 -10.98
N VAL A 242 -19.93 -8.83 -9.75
CA VAL A 242 -19.91 -7.56 -9.00
C VAL A 242 -18.89 -6.59 -9.59
N ALA A 243 -17.65 -7.05 -9.83
CA ALA A 243 -16.57 -6.19 -10.32
C ALA A 243 -16.89 -5.52 -11.65
N ILE A 244 -17.43 -6.25 -12.64
CA ILE A 244 -17.75 -5.66 -13.95
C ILE A 244 -18.88 -4.63 -13.82
N LYS A 245 -19.99 -4.98 -13.16
CA LYS A 245 -21.13 -4.08 -12.97
C LYS A 245 -20.69 -2.77 -12.32
N GLU A 246 -20.00 -2.87 -11.19
CA GLU A 246 -19.60 -1.70 -10.41
C GLU A 246 -18.50 -0.89 -11.11
N SER A 247 -17.59 -1.54 -11.86
CA SER A 247 -16.58 -0.83 -12.67
C SER A 247 -17.20 -0.02 -13.80
N VAL A 248 -18.21 -0.56 -14.49
CA VAL A 248 -18.90 0.19 -15.56
C VAL A 248 -19.57 1.43 -14.99
N LEU A 249 -20.30 1.29 -13.87
CA LEU A 249 -20.94 2.43 -13.20
C LEU A 249 -19.92 3.46 -12.71
N HIS A 250 -18.80 3.00 -12.16
CA HIS A 250 -17.74 3.86 -11.66
C HIS A 250 -17.06 4.65 -12.79
N MET A 251 -16.70 3.99 -13.90
CA MET A 251 -16.13 4.68 -15.07
C MET A 251 -17.09 5.73 -15.63
N VAL A 252 -18.39 5.45 -15.67
CA VAL A 252 -19.41 6.43 -16.07
C VAL A 252 -19.42 7.63 -15.12
N SER A 253 -19.37 7.39 -13.80
CA SER A 253 -19.35 8.45 -12.79
C SER A 253 -18.13 9.36 -12.93
N VAL A 254 -16.94 8.77 -12.98
CA VAL A 254 -15.67 9.51 -13.13
C VAL A 254 -15.66 10.31 -14.43
N LEU A 255 -16.10 9.73 -15.54
CA LEU A 255 -16.14 10.46 -16.81
C LEU A 255 -17.17 11.58 -16.82
N LYS A 256 -18.33 11.44 -16.14
CA LYS A 256 -19.31 12.53 -15.97
C LYS A 256 -18.74 13.72 -15.19
N GLY A 257 -17.90 13.45 -14.18
CA GLY A 257 -17.16 14.48 -13.44
C GLY A 257 -15.99 15.08 -14.22
N SER A 258 -15.57 14.43 -15.32
CA SER A 258 -14.46 14.86 -16.16
C SER A 258 -14.92 15.70 -17.36
N ARG A 259 -13.96 16.34 -18.05
CA ARG A 259 -14.21 16.99 -19.35
C ARG A 259 -14.17 16.02 -20.54
N TRP A 260 -13.96 14.73 -20.30
CA TRP A 260 -13.78 13.74 -21.35
C TRP A 260 -15.09 13.12 -21.80
N LYS A 261 -15.18 12.85 -23.10
CA LYS A 261 -16.22 12.01 -23.68
C LYS A 261 -15.67 10.61 -23.95
N TRP A 262 -16.56 9.62 -24.00
CA TRP A 262 -16.19 8.24 -24.35
C TRP A 262 -15.47 8.13 -25.71
N GLN A 263 -15.79 9.01 -26.66
CA GLN A 263 -15.11 9.03 -27.96
C GLN A 263 -13.64 9.43 -27.85
N ASP A 264 -13.30 10.28 -26.87
CA ASP A 264 -11.95 10.81 -26.66
C ASP A 264 -10.99 9.73 -26.13
N ILE A 265 -11.51 8.71 -25.46
CA ILE A 265 -10.72 7.60 -24.93
C ILE A 265 -10.13 6.84 -26.10
N ARG A 266 -8.80 6.80 -26.19
CA ARG A 266 -8.10 6.05 -27.23
C ARG A 266 -7.86 4.62 -26.80
N HIS A 267 -7.50 4.41 -25.54
CA HIS A 267 -7.20 3.10 -24.98
C HIS A 267 -7.90 2.93 -23.63
N LEU A 268 -8.53 1.78 -23.41
CA LEU A 268 -9.03 1.35 -22.11
C LEU A 268 -8.17 0.17 -21.64
N ILE A 269 -7.43 0.38 -20.55
CA ILE A 269 -6.58 -0.63 -19.92
C ILE A 269 -7.28 -1.08 -18.63
N MET A 270 -7.88 -2.25 -18.66
CA MET A 270 -8.43 -2.87 -17.45
C MET A 270 -7.49 -3.93 -16.88
N HIS A 271 -7.76 -4.39 -15.66
CA HIS A 271 -7.03 -5.50 -15.06
C HIS A 271 -7.07 -6.74 -15.98
N GLN A 272 -5.92 -7.35 -16.27
CA GLN A 272 -5.79 -8.40 -17.26
C GLN A 272 -5.93 -9.78 -16.61
N THR A 273 -7.18 -10.26 -16.45
CA THR A 273 -7.48 -11.59 -15.88
C THR A 273 -7.86 -12.62 -16.94
N ALA A 274 -8.77 -12.26 -17.83
CA ALA A 274 -9.27 -13.12 -18.89
C ALA A 274 -9.81 -12.29 -20.06
N ARG A 275 -9.59 -12.77 -21.28
CA ARG A 275 -10.12 -12.17 -22.52
C ARG A 275 -11.64 -12.06 -22.50
N THR A 276 -12.32 -13.00 -21.85
CA THR A 276 -13.79 -12.99 -21.67
C THR A 276 -14.24 -11.85 -20.78
N ALA A 277 -13.53 -11.58 -19.67
CA ALA A 277 -13.83 -10.44 -18.79
C ALA A 277 -13.63 -9.10 -19.52
N ILE A 278 -12.58 -8.99 -20.34
CA ILE A 278 -12.33 -7.81 -21.19
C ILE A 278 -13.48 -7.60 -22.20
N ALA A 279 -13.87 -8.67 -22.89
CA ALA A 279 -14.95 -8.61 -23.87
C ALA A 279 -16.31 -8.28 -23.23
N GLU A 280 -16.60 -8.84 -22.05
CA GLU A 280 -17.84 -8.61 -21.31
C GLU A 280 -17.92 -7.17 -20.77
N THR A 281 -16.82 -6.62 -20.26
CA THR A 281 -16.77 -5.22 -19.80
C THR A 281 -17.08 -4.26 -20.96
N CYS A 282 -16.46 -4.47 -22.12
CA CYS A 282 -16.75 -3.67 -23.32
C CYS A 282 -18.23 -3.76 -23.74
N LYS A 283 -18.80 -4.96 -23.67
CA LYS A 283 -20.23 -5.18 -23.96
C LYS A 283 -21.11 -4.43 -22.96
N GLN A 284 -20.88 -4.57 -21.66
CA GLN A 284 -21.68 -3.91 -20.63
C GLN A 284 -21.63 -2.38 -20.69
N ILE A 285 -20.48 -1.80 -21.05
CA ILE A 285 -20.38 -0.36 -21.32
C ILE A 285 -21.33 0.04 -22.47
N ASN A 286 -21.27 -0.66 -23.60
CA ASN A 286 -22.13 -0.35 -24.75
C ASN A 286 -23.61 -0.58 -24.46
N ASP A 287 -23.94 -1.64 -23.70
CA ASP A 287 -25.30 -1.94 -23.25
C ASP A 287 -25.85 -0.83 -22.34
N PHE A 288 -25.03 -0.32 -21.40
CA PHE A 288 -25.39 0.80 -20.53
C PHE A 288 -25.80 2.05 -21.34
N PHE A 289 -25.06 2.36 -22.41
CA PHE A 289 -25.37 3.50 -23.29
C PHE A 289 -26.38 3.21 -24.39
N LYS A 290 -26.81 1.95 -24.54
CA LYS A 290 -27.68 1.46 -25.64
C LYS A 290 -27.16 1.82 -27.04
N LYS A 291 -25.85 1.98 -27.19
CA LYS A 291 -25.13 2.28 -28.44
C LYS A 291 -23.66 1.95 -28.29
N GLU A 292 -22.96 1.75 -29.40
CA GLU A 292 -21.51 1.60 -29.38
C GLU A 292 -20.83 2.93 -29.03
N VAL A 293 -20.34 3.05 -27.80
CA VAL A 293 -19.50 4.17 -27.34
C VAL A 293 -18.02 3.78 -27.25
N LEU A 294 -17.75 2.48 -27.09
CA LEU A 294 -16.41 1.93 -26.98
C LEU A 294 -16.27 0.71 -27.89
N CYS A 295 -15.40 0.84 -28.90
CA CYS A 295 -15.07 -0.25 -29.80
C CYS A 295 -14.09 -1.23 -29.14
N ARG A 296 -14.22 -2.53 -29.43
CA ARG A 296 -13.31 -3.57 -28.92
C ARG A 296 -11.84 -3.31 -29.22
N SER A 297 -11.52 -2.63 -30.32
CA SER A 297 -10.14 -2.28 -30.69
C SER A 297 -9.49 -1.27 -29.74
N LYS A 298 -10.28 -0.53 -28.96
CA LYS A 298 -9.80 0.38 -27.91
C LYS A 298 -9.52 -0.37 -26.59
N MET A 299 -10.01 -1.59 -26.43
CA MET A 299 -9.73 -2.42 -25.25
C MET A 299 -8.33 -3.02 -25.37
N VAL A 300 -7.45 -2.68 -24.44
CA VAL A 300 -6.11 -3.26 -24.40
C VAL A 300 -6.18 -4.67 -23.84
N ASN A 301 -5.57 -5.61 -24.56
CA ASN A 301 -5.44 -7.00 -24.19
C ASN A 301 -4.02 -7.49 -24.49
N ASN A 302 -3.23 -7.80 -23.46
CA ASN A 302 -1.91 -8.43 -23.58
C ASN A 302 -1.83 -9.82 -22.92
N LEU A 303 -2.97 -10.34 -22.44
CA LEU A 303 -3.07 -11.64 -21.74
C LEU A 303 -2.47 -12.81 -22.50
N GLU A 304 -2.57 -12.80 -23.82
CA GLU A 304 -2.10 -13.89 -24.67
C GLU A 304 -0.63 -14.25 -24.39
N GLU A 305 0.20 -13.23 -24.12
CA GLU A 305 1.65 -13.37 -23.95
C GLU A 305 2.14 -13.11 -22.52
N ARG A 306 1.33 -12.47 -21.67
CA ARG A 306 1.73 -12.09 -20.31
C ARG A 306 1.08 -12.94 -19.22
N GLY A 307 -0.12 -13.45 -19.46
CA GLY A 307 -0.99 -13.94 -18.39
C GLY A 307 -1.43 -12.82 -17.44
N ASN A 308 -1.99 -13.20 -16.29
CA ASN A 308 -2.34 -12.26 -15.24
C ASN A 308 -1.09 -11.94 -14.40
N THR A 309 -0.60 -10.71 -14.54
CA THR A 309 0.60 -10.21 -13.85
C THR A 309 0.30 -9.47 -12.55
N SER A 310 -0.86 -9.72 -11.93
CA SER A 310 -1.22 -9.21 -10.60
C SER A 310 -1.15 -7.67 -10.55
N THR A 311 -0.49 -7.08 -9.55
CA THR A 311 -0.38 -5.62 -9.34
C THR A 311 0.25 -4.86 -10.49
N THR A 312 1.11 -5.49 -11.28
CA THR A 312 1.83 -4.81 -12.36
C THR A 312 1.02 -4.68 -13.65
N THR A 313 -0.14 -5.33 -13.72
CA THR A 313 -0.79 -5.66 -14.98
C THR A 313 -1.09 -4.47 -15.88
N HIS A 314 -1.56 -3.36 -15.31
CA HIS A 314 -1.93 -2.17 -16.07
C HIS A 314 -0.72 -1.50 -16.68
N PHE A 315 0.40 -1.50 -15.96
CA PHE A 315 1.65 -0.89 -16.41
C PHE A 315 2.41 -1.78 -17.39
N VAL A 316 2.33 -3.11 -17.25
CA VAL A 316 2.81 -4.04 -18.28
C VAL A 316 2.00 -3.87 -19.57
N ALA A 317 0.68 -3.72 -19.47
CA ALA A 317 -0.18 -3.48 -20.63
C ALA A 317 0.11 -2.11 -21.29
N LEU A 318 0.29 -1.05 -20.50
CA LEU A 318 0.72 0.27 -20.98
C LEU A 318 2.06 0.17 -21.73
N TRP A 319 3.04 -0.48 -21.12
CA TRP A 319 4.36 -0.70 -21.71
C TRP A 319 4.27 -1.48 -23.03
N ASP A 320 3.52 -2.59 -23.08
CA ASP A 320 3.33 -3.37 -24.31
C ASP A 320 2.73 -2.51 -25.45
N GLN A 321 1.77 -1.65 -25.15
CA GLN A 321 1.18 -0.76 -26.15
C GLN A 321 2.13 0.35 -26.60
N ILE A 322 2.97 0.87 -25.70
CA ILE A 322 4.02 1.86 -26.05
C ILE A 322 5.06 1.22 -26.97
N GLN A 323 5.59 0.05 -26.59
CA GLN A 323 6.61 -0.66 -27.35
C GLN A 323 6.10 -1.10 -28.72
N SER A 324 4.82 -1.48 -28.83
CA SER A 324 4.18 -1.83 -30.10
C SER A 324 3.69 -0.63 -30.93
N LYS A 325 4.03 0.60 -30.53
CA LYS A 325 3.67 1.86 -31.22
C LYS A 325 2.15 2.10 -31.34
N LYS A 326 1.35 1.46 -30.49
CA LYS A 326 -0.11 1.62 -30.44
C LYS A 326 -0.53 2.80 -29.57
N ILE A 327 0.20 3.04 -28.48
CA ILE A 327 0.08 4.25 -27.67
C ILE A 327 1.10 5.28 -28.13
N ASN A 328 0.64 6.52 -28.30
CA ASN A 328 1.45 7.67 -28.72
C ASN A 328 1.23 8.87 -27.79
N THR A 329 2.13 9.85 -27.89
CA THR A 329 2.02 11.15 -27.22
C THR A 329 0.66 11.79 -27.49
N GLY A 330 0.01 12.31 -26.45
CA GLY A 330 -1.33 12.90 -26.51
C GLY A 330 -2.49 11.91 -26.45
N ASP A 331 -2.25 10.59 -26.52
CA ASP A 331 -3.31 9.61 -26.36
C ASP A 331 -3.94 9.69 -24.97
N LYS A 332 -5.26 9.51 -24.92
CA LYS A 332 -6.03 9.41 -23.68
C LYS A 332 -6.26 7.95 -23.31
N VAL A 333 -5.80 7.58 -22.12
CA VAL A 333 -5.93 6.24 -21.56
C VAL A 333 -6.89 6.28 -20.38
N LEU A 334 -7.87 5.38 -20.38
CA LEU A 334 -8.71 5.12 -19.21
C LEU A 334 -8.26 3.80 -18.57
N PHE A 335 -7.83 3.86 -17.32
CA PHE A 335 -7.54 2.68 -16.52
C PHE A 335 -8.76 2.26 -15.74
N ALA A 336 -9.11 0.98 -15.82
CA ALA A 336 -10.13 0.36 -14.96
C ALA A 336 -9.44 -0.60 -13.99
N VAL A 337 -9.40 -0.22 -12.72
CA VAL A 337 -8.72 -0.97 -11.65
C VAL A 337 -9.73 -1.90 -10.98
N GLN A 338 -9.36 -3.17 -10.83
CA GLN A 338 -10.16 -4.21 -10.21
C GLN A 338 -9.21 -5.13 -9.47
N ALA A 339 -9.54 -5.46 -8.22
CA ALA A 339 -8.76 -6.39 -7.39
C ALA A 339 -9.67 -7.18 -6.45
N SER A 340 -9.13 -8.11 -5.67
CA SER A 340 -9.84 -8.71 -4.54
C SER A 340 -10.03 -7.70 -3.39
N GLY A 341 -10.85 -8.06 -2.39
CA GLY A 341 -11.52 -7.09 -1.52
C GLY A 341 -12.75 -6.46 -2.20
N ILE A 342 -12.81 -6.68 -3.53
CA ILE A 342 -13.32 -5.89 -4.65
C ILE A 342 -13.07 -4.41 -4.63
N THR A 343 -11.84 -4.01 -4.30
CA THR A 343 -11.36 -2.69 -4.67
C THR A 343 -11.57 -2.41 -6.16
N ILE A 344 -12.26 -1.32 -6.47
CA ILE A 344 -12.56 -0.84 -7.83
C ILE A 344 -12.02 0.58 -7.97
N GLY A 345 -11.50 0.90 -9.14
CA GLY A 345 -11.01 2.24 -9.42
C GLY A 345 -11.05 2.62 -10.87
N THR A 346 -10.94 3.91 -11.13
CA THR A 346 -10.82 4.47 -12.47
C THR A 346 -9.83 5.62 -12.46
N ALA A 347 -8.89 5.60 -13.41
CA ALA A 347 -7.95 6.69 -13.62
C ALA A 347 -7.96 7.15 -15.07
N ALA A 348 -8.07 8.46 -15.29
CA ALA A 348 -8.05 9.08 -16.61
C ALA A 348 -6.70 9.77 -16.83
N TYR A 349 -5.92 9.31 -17.82
CA TYR A 349 -4.55 9.75 -18.05
C TYR A 349 -4.31 10.22 -19.49
N THR A 350 -3.73 11.41 -19.68
CA THR A 350 -3.26 11.88 -21.00
C THR A 350 -1.75 11.73 -21.10
N LEU A 351 -1.27 11.02 -22.13
CA LEU A 351 0.16 10.83 -22.36
C LEU A 351 0.82 12.15 -22.76
N ASP A 352 1.90 12.48 -22.07
CA ASP A 352 2.92 13.42 -22.52
C ASP A 352 3.89 12.72 -23.50
N ASN A 353 5.14 13.17 -23.56
CA ASN A 353 6.18 12.57 -24.42
C ASN A 353 6.73 11.22 -23.91
N LEU A 354 6.21 10.66 -22.81
CA LEU A 354 6.65 9.38 -22.24
C LEU A 354 6.74 8.26 -23.29
N PRO A 355 5.76 8.03 -24.19
CA PRO A 355 5.87 6.97 -25.19
C PRO A 355 7.11 7.09 -26.08
N ASP A 356 7.45 8.32 -26.49
CA ASP A 356 8.61 8.59 -27.35
C ASP A 356 9.93 8.36 -26.59
N ARG A 357 9.99 8.76 -25.31
CA ARG A 357 11.16 8.49 -24.43
C ARG A 357 11.37 7.00 -24.19
N MET A 358 10.30 6.26 -23.92
CA MET A 358 10.36 4.83 -23.64
C MET A 358 10.76 4.00 -24.87
N ARG A 359 10.43 4.46 -26.08
CA ARG A 359 10.90 3.87 -27.34
C ARG A 359 12.34 4.22 -27.68
N GLY A 360 12.88 5.28 -27.07
CA GLY A 360 14.19 5.84 -27.43
C GLY A 360 14.14 6.66 -28.73
N ASP A 361 12.94 7.08 -29.17
CA ASP A 361 12.75 7.93 -30.34
C ASP A 361 13.30 9.34 -30.09
N ILE A 362 13.29 9.76 -28.81
CA ILE A 362 13.94 10.96 -28.31
C ILE A 362 14.94 10.58 -27.20
N GLY A 363 16.02 11.35 -27.08
CA GLY A 363 17.06 11.12 -26.07
C GLY A 363 16.51 11.22 -24.65
N LYS A 364 17.27 10.70 -23.68
CA LYS A 364 17.00 10.92 -22.25
C LYS A 364 16.93 12.44 -22.02
N PRO A 365 15.92 12.96 -21.27
CA PRO A 365 15.89 14.38 -20.95
C PRO A 365 17.23 14.78 -20.33
N GLU A 366 17.81 15.89 -20.79
CA GLU A 366 18.94 16.48 -20.06
C GLU A 366 18.45 16.80 -18.65
N ALA A 367 19.25 16.48 -17.63
CA ALA A 367 18.93 16.80 -16.25
C ALA A 367 18.79 18.34 -16.14
N THR A 368 17.55 18.83 -16.18
CA THR A 368 17.27 20.26 -16.22
C THR A 368 17.41 20.83 -14.81
N GLY A 369 18.64 21.19 -14.45
CA GLY A 369 18.93 22.16 -13.40
C GLY A 369 18.97 21.61 -11.97
N ALA A 370 20.20 21.59 -11.44
CA ALA A 370 20.65 21.33 -10.07
C ALA A 370 20.12 20.03 -9.42
N PRO A 371 20.97 19.21 -8.77
CA PRO A 371 20.44 18.38 -7.68
C PRO A 371 19.63 19.34 -6.82
N ALA A 372 18.37 19.02 -6.56
CA ALA A 372 17.67 19.76 -5.54
C ALA A 372 18.64 19.74 -4.35
N ILE A 373 18.99 20.92 -3.83
CA ILE A 373 19.70 21.01 -2.56
C ILE A 373 18.69 20.48 -1.54
N VAL A 374 18.50 19.16 -1.53
CA VAL A 374 17.79 18.41 -0.51
C VAL A 374 18.86 18.22 0.55
N GLY A 375 19.21 19.33 1.19
CA GLY A 375 19.63 19.23 2.57
C GLY A 375 18.51 18.48 3.27
N LYS A 376 18.85 17.36 3.90
CA LYS A 376 18.05 16.59 4.86
C LYS A 376 16.66 17.19 5.15
N ALA A 377 15.66 16.35 4.90
CA ALA A 377 14.24 16.62 5.11
C ALA A 377 13.62 17.57 4.09
N ILE A 378 12.55 17.08 3.47
CA ILE A 378 11.56 17.82 2.70
C ILE A 378 11.11 19.02 3.54
N ALA A 379 11.77 20.15 3.35
CA ALA A 379 11.59 21.38 4.11
C ALA A 379 11.09 22.46 3.15
N ALA A 380 9.90 23.00 3.44
CA ALA A 380 9.63 24.45 3.40
C ALA A 380 8.13 24.84 3.48
N ARG A 381 7.14 23.94 3.59
CA ARG A 381 5.74 24.39 3.40
C ARG A 381 4.62 23.82 4.26
N GLU A 382 4.90 23.30 5.45
CA GLU A 382 3.83 22.79 6.34
C GLU A 382 3.08 23.86 7.14
N ALA A 383 3.46 25.15 7.06
CA ALA A 383 2.86 26.22 7.87
C ALA A 383 1.70 26.99 7.20
N GLU A 384 1.26 26.63 5.99
CA GLU A 384 0.08 27.25 5.35
C GLU A 384 -1.04 26.22 5.17
N GLY A 385 -2.03 26.21 6.09
CA GLY A 385 -3.23 25.38 5.98
C GLY A 385 -3.73 24.88 7.33
N SER A 386 -4.94 24.35 7.35
CA SER A 386 -5.56 23.67 8.49
C SER A 386 -4.78 22.39 8.82
N ARG A 387 -4.64 22.10 10.11
CA ARG A 387 -3.98 20.88 10.58
C ARG A 387 -4.94 19.70 10.48
N ILE A 388 -4.35 18.51 10.44
CA ILE A 388 -5.10 17.26 10.40
C ILE A 388 -5.05 16.65 11.79
N ARG A 389 -6.20 16.58 12.47
CA ARG A 389 -6.29 16.16 13.87
C ARG A 389 -6.70 14.71 13.99
N ILE A 390 -6.37 14.10 15.12
CA ILE A 390 -7.00 12.87 15.57
C ILE A 390 -8.32 13.29 16.23
N GLU A 391 -9.45 12.98 15.62
CA GLU A 391 -10.78 13.33 16.13
C GLU A 391 -11.13 12.41 17.29
N SER A 392 -11.30 11.11 17.02
CA SER A 392 -11.58 10.10 18.03
C SER A 392 -10.52 8.98 18.02
N ILE A 393 -10.46 8.26 19.14
CA ILE A 393 -9.56 7.14 19.36
C ILE A 393 -10.37 6.02 19.99
N GLY A 394 -10.19 4.81 19.47
CA GLY A 394 -10.71 3.60 20.07
C GLY A 394 -9.62 2.57 20.33
N SER A 395 -9.86 1.78 21.36
CA SER A 395 -9.04 0.64 21.76
C SER A 395 -9.96 -0.49 22.21
N ILE A 396 -9.40 -1.67 22.45
CA ILE A 396 -10.18 -2.75 23.08
C ILE A 396 -10.49 -2.36 24.54
N PRO A 397 -11.77 -2.24 24.94
CA PRO A 397 -12.14 -1.91 26.32
C PRO A 397 -11.71 -2.99 27.33
N GLU A 398 -11.40 -2.58 28.56
CA GLU A 398 -11.06 -3.50 29.64
C GLU A 398 -12.19 -4.51 29.92
N GLY A 399 -11.82 -5.78 30.15
CA GLY A 399 -12.76 -6.85 30.49
C GLY A 399 -13.50 -7.48 29.31
N ILE A 400 -13.27 -7.00 28.08
CA ILE A 400 -13.73 -7.70 26.87
C ILE A 400 -12.75 -8.83 26.55
N GLU A 401 -13.24 -10.07 26.56
CA GLU A 401 -12.49 -11.22 26.08
C GLU A 401 -12.40 -11.15 24.55
N THR A 402 -11.17 -11.06 24.05
CA THR A 402 -10.91 -10.98 22.61
C THR A 402 -10.63 -12.37 22.06
N THR A 403 -11.21 -12.70 20.91
CA THR A 403 -10.72 -13.79 20.09
C THR A 403 -9.34 -13.42 19.55
N ARG A 404 -8.44 -14.39 19.37
CA ARG A 404 -7.17 -14.20 18.64
C ARG A 404 -7.45 -14.03 17.15
N ASP A 405 -8.07 -12.92 16.78
CA ASP A 405 -8.41 -12.54 15.41
C ASP A 405 -8.16 -11.04 15.23
N ALA A 406 -7.20 -10.71 14.38
CA ALA A 406 -6.77 -9.36 14.09
C ALA A 406 -7.93 -8.49 13.57
N VAL A 407 -8.74 -9.02 12.66
CA VAL A 407 -9.87 -8.28 12.08
C VAL A 407 -10.94 -8.01 13.13
N GLU A 408 -11.23 -8.97 13.99
CA GLU A 408 -12.21 -8.81 15.07
C GLU A 408 -11.72 -7.85 16.16
N MET A 409 -10.43 -7.90 16.53
CA MET A 409 -9.82 -6.93 17.44
C MET A 409 -9.90 -5.50 16.90
N VAL A 410 -9.63 -5.32 15.60
CA VAL A 410 -9.86 -4.02 14.94
C VAL A 410 -11.34 -3.66 14.93
N ARG A 411 -12.25 -4.61 14.68
CA ARG A 411 -13.69 -4.33 14.69
C ARG A 411 -14.13 -3.79 16.04
N ILE A 412 -13.68 -4.38 17.15
CA ILE A 412 -14.00 -3.93 18.51
C ILE A 412 -13.45 -2.51 18.75
N ALA A 413 -12.15 -2.29 18.46
CA ALA A 413 -11.54 -0.98 18.64
C ALA A 413 -12.15 0.10 17.71
N GLY A 414 -12.54 -0.29 16.49
CA GLY A 414 -13.21 0.57 15.53
C GLY A 414 -14.62 0.97 15.96
N GLU A 415 -15.41 0.05 16.52
CA GLU A 415 -16.72 0.38 17.09
C GLU A 415 -16.61 1.28 18.34
N ASP A 416 -15.60 1.08 19.19
CA ASP A 416 -15.29 2.00 20.30
C ASP A 416 -14.90 3.40 19.77
N CYS A 417 -14.07 3.46 18.73
CA CYS A 417 -13.66 4.70 18.07
C CYS A 417 -14.84 5.46 17.45
N LEU A 418 -15.73 4.75 16.74
CA LEU A 418 -16.95 5.29 16.15
C LEU A 418 -17.95 5.75 17.22
N GLY A 419 -18.08 5.00 18.32
CA GLY A 419 -18.96 5.37 19.44
C GLY A 419 -18.55 6.67 20.14
N LYS A 420 -17.28 7.07 20.01
CA LYS A 420 -16.72 8.33 20.53
C LYS A 420 -16.67 9.45 19.47
N SER A 421 -16.93 9.13 18.20
CA SER A 421 -16.76 10.05 17.08
C SER A 421 -18.03 10.86 16.80
N VAL A 422 -17.85 12.04 16.22
CA VAL A 422 -18.95 12.79 15.58
C VAL A 422 -19.38 12.22 14.22
N TYR A 423 -18.57 11.34 13.62
CA TYR A 423 -18.81 10.76 12.31
C TYR A 423 -19.55 9.43 12.39
N SER A 424 -20.53 9.23 11.49
CA SER A 424 -21.10 7.90 11.26
C SER A 424 -20.16 7.05 10.41
N ARG A 425 -20.37 5.73 10.41
CA ARG A 425 -19.56 4.77 9.65
C ARG A 425 -19.59 5.05 8.13
N GLU A 426 -20.70 5.58 7.61
CA GLU A 426 -20.86 5.95 6.20
C GLU A 426 -20.07 7.21 5.81
N GLN A 427 -19.65 8.01 6.80
CA GLN A 427 -18.89 9.24 6.60
C GLN A 427 -17.37 9.01 6.64
N ILE A 428 -16.90 7.77 6.78
CA ILE A 428 -15.47 7.43 6.71
C ILE A 428 -15.06 7.22 5.25
N ASP A 429 -14.30 8.14 4.67
CA ASP A 429 -13.97 8.10 3.24
C ASP A 429 -12.74 7.23 2.95
N LEU A 430 -11.81 7.12 3.90
CA LEU A 430 -10.55 6.39 3.78
C LEU A 430 -10.35 5.47 4.98
N LEU A 431 -9.93 4.22 4.75
CA LEU A 431 -9.55 3.28 5.80
C LEU A 431 -8.15 2.72 5.52
N ILE A 432 -7.22 2.94 6.45
CA ILE A 432 -5.85 2.45 6.35
C ILE A 432 -5.57 1.48 7.49
N HIS A 433 -5.25 0.24 7.16
CA HIS A 433 -4.78 -0.74 8.13
C HIS A 433 -3.25 -0.77 8.19
N ALA A 434 -2.68 -0.66 9.38
CA ALA A 434 -1.24 -0.60 9.61
C ALA A 434 -0.64 -1.83 10.32
N GLY A 435 -1.48 -2.78 10.74
CA GLY A 435 -1.06 -3.98 11.47
C GLY A 435 -0.20 -4.93 10.61
N VAL A 436 0.70 -5.64 11.27
CA VAL A 436 1.71 -6.50 10.60
C VAL A 436 1.41 -7.97 10.83
N HIS A 437 1.31 -8.40 12.09
CA HIS A 437 1.15 -9.78 12.50
C HIS A 437 -0.33 -10.14 12.55
N ARG A 438 -0.75 -10.95 11.57
CA ARG A 438 -2.15 -11.22 11.26
C ARG A 438 -2.44 -12.70 11.14
N ASN A 439 -3.71 -13.06 11.32
CA ASN A 439 -4.21 -14.44 11.23
C ASN A 439 -3.89 -15.08 9.89
N ASP A 440 -3.54 -16.37 9.97
CA ASP A 440 -3.31 -17.25 8.82
C ASP A 440 -2.32 -16.71 7.78
N PHE A 441 -1.54 -15.68 8.14
CA PHE A 441 -0.63 -14.98 7.23
C PHE A 441 -1.30 -14.59 5.91
N VAL A 442 -2.59 -14.22 5.93
CA VAL A 442 -3.35 -13.80 4.74
C VAL A 442 -2.55 -12.72 4.00
N VAL A 443 -2.40 -12.84 2.68
CA VAL A 443 -1.72 -11.83 1.84
C VAL A 443 -2.68 -11.07 0.94
N GLU A 444 -3.83 -11.67 0.66
CA GLU A 444 -4.87 -11.12 -0.19
C GLU A 444 -6.25 -11.57 0.34
N PRO A 445 -7.28 -10.72 0.40
CA PRO A 445 -7.29 -9.31 0.02
C PRO A 445 -6.50 -8.44 1.01
N ALA A 446 -6.53 -7.10 0.85
CA ALA A 446 -6.10 -6.22 1.93
C ALA A 446 -6.92 -6.48 3.19
N ILE A 447 -6.27 -6.48 4.35
CA ILE A 447 -6.95 -6.63 5.63
C ILE A 447 -7.90 -5.46 5.88
N ALA A 448 -7.52 -4.26 5.42
CA ALA A 448 -8.38 -3.09 5.38
C ALA A 448 -9.73 -3.34 4.69
N ALA A 449 -9.76 -4.13 3.60
CA ALA A 449 -11.02 -4.45 2.92
C ALA A 449 -11.93 -5.36 3.77
N MET A 450 -11.34 -6.34 4.46
CA MET A 450 -12.06 -7.20 5.39
C MET A 450 -12.59 -6.40 6.59
N ILE A 451 -11.76 -5.50 7.14
CA ILE A 451 -12.15 -4.60 8.24
C ILE A 451 -13.31 -3.71 7.81
N ALA A 452 -13.26 -3.10 6.62
CA ALA A 452 -14.34 -2.26 6.11
C ALA A 452 -15.68 -3.01 6.06
N GLY A 453 -15.67 -4.26 5.59
CA GLY A 453 -16.86 -5.13 5.59
C GLY A 453 -17.32 -5.49 7.00
N ARG A 454 -16.41 -5.85 7.91
CA ARG A 454 -16.73 -6.22 9.30
C ARG A 454 -17.23 -5.06 10.15
N LEU A 455 -16.74 -3.84 9.90
CA LEU A 455 -17.25 -2.60 10.49
C LEU A 455 -18.50 -2.07 9.76
N GLY A 456 -18.93 -2.67 8.65
CA GLY A 456 -20.07 -2.19 7.86
C GLY A 456 -19.87 -0.77 7.32
N ILE A 457 -18.63 -0.36 7.06
CA ILE A 457 -18.27 0.95 6.51
C ILE A 457 -18.42 0.90 4.99
N ASN A 458 -19.54 1.43 4.47
CA ASN A 458 -19.82 1.49 3.02
C ASN A 458 -19.55 0.16 2.29
N GLY A 459 -19.81 -0.97 2.96
CA GLY A 459 -19.41 -2.33 2.52
C GLY A 459 -20.09 -2.80 1.24
N THR A 460 -21.22 -2.18 0.89
CA THR A 460 -21.87 -2.24 -0.42
C THR A 460 -22.17 -0.83 -0.93
N LYS A 461 -22.57 -0.72 -2.20
CA LYS A 461 -23.02 0.55 -2.77
C LYS A 461 -24.44 0.88 -2.27
N GLY A 462 -24.55 1.85 -1.35
CA GLY A 462 -25.82 2.44 -0.91
C GLY A 462 -26.45 3.39 -1.94
N GLU A 463 -27.66 3.88 -1.66
CA GLU A 463 -28.36 4.88 -2.49
C GLU A 463 -27.66 6.25 -2.49
N ASP A 464 -27.05 6.62 -1.36
CA ASP A 464 -26.20 7.80 -1.22
C ASP A 464 -24.78 7.46 -1.68
N SER A 465 -24.26 8.23 -2.63
CA SER A 465 -23.05 7.97 -3.41
C SER A 465 -21.71 8.03 -2.65
N ARG A 466 -21.69 7.84 -1.32
CA ARG A 466 -20.47 7.82 -0.52
C ARG A 466 -19.81 6.44 -0.58
N HIS A 467 -18.49 6.45 -0.59
CA HIS A 467 -17.67 5.26 -0.77
C HIS A 467 -16.43 5.37 0.07
N THR A 468 -15.98 4.24 0.62
CA THR A 468 -14.74 4.15 1.38
C THR A 468 -13.67 3.52 0.52
N PHE A 469 -12.47 4.11 0.51
CA PHE A 469 -11.30 3.48 -0.06
C PHE A 469 -10.47 2.81 1.04
N ALA A 470 -10.20 1.51 0.93
CA ALA A 470 -9.51 0.75 1.96
C ALA A 470 -8.24 0.07 1.43
N PHE A 471 -7.13 0.19 2.16
CA PHE A 471 -5.86 -0.49 1.85
C PHE A 471 -4.94 -0.64 3.07
N ASP A 472 -3.94 -1.52 2.96
CA ASP A 472 -2.94 -1.72 4.01
C ASP A 472 -1.70 -0.86 3.75
N VAL A 473 -1.13 -0.26 4.81
CA VAL A 473 0.23 0.32 4.84
C VAL A 473 1.09 -0.57 5.73
N PHE A 474 2.21 -1.05 5.20
CA PHE A 474 3.03 -2.05 5.88
C PHE A 474 4.48 -1.56 6.03
N ASN A 475 4.94 -1.40 7.26
CA ASN A 475 6.33 -0.98 7.53
C ASN A 475 6.84 -1.34 8.95
N GLY A 476 6.41 -2.47 9.53
CA GLY A 476 6.68 -2.77 10.94
C GLY A 476 5.92 -1.84 11.88
N ALA A 477 6.35 -1.72 13.14
CA ALA A 477 5.69 -0.88 14.16
C ALA A 477 5.55 0.61 13.77
N ILE A 478 6.49 1.16 13.01
CA ILE A 478 6.44 2.54 12.48
C ILE A 478 5.31 2.74 11.45
N GLY A 479 4.74 1.65 10.93
CA GLY A 479 3.65 1.66 9.95
C GLY A 479 2.44 2.49 10.36
N SER A 480 2.10 2.59 11.65
CA SER A 480 0.98 3.42 12.11
C SER A 480 1.25 4.92 11.93
N LEU A 481 2.51 5.36 12.08
CA LEU A 481 2.92 6.74 11.78
C LEU A 481 2.96 6.97 10.27
N ASN A 482 3.41 5.99 9.47
CA ASN A 482 3.34 6.06 8.00
C ASN A 482 1.89 6.14 7.50
N ALA A 483 0.97 5.40 8.12
CA ALA A 483 -0.46 5.43 7.81
C ALA A 483 -1.08 6.79 8.13
N CYS A 484 -0.75 7.38 9.29
CA CYS A 484 -1.17 8.75 9.62
C CYS A 484 -0.60 9.77 8.62
N HIS A 485 0.69 9.69 8.27
CA HIS A 485 1.29 10.59 7.29
C HIS A 485 0.63 10.46 5.90
N THR A 486 0.25 9.24 5.52
CA THR A 486 -0.52 8.97 4.30
C THR A 486 -1.92 9.57 4.36
N ALA A 487 -2.66 9.38 5.45
CA ALA A 487 -3.97 10.01 5.64
C ALA A 487 -3.88 11.54 5.58
N VAL A 488 -2.88 12.12 6.27
CA VAL A 488 -2.59 13.56 6.26
C VAL A 488 -2.34 14.06 4.84
N SER A 489 -1.52 13.36 4.04
CA SER A 489 -1.22 13.79 2.67
C SER A 489 -2.45 13.75 1.77
N MET A 490 -3.30 12.75 1.93
CA MET A 490 -4.51 12.60 1.12
C MET A 490 -5.61 13.60 1.51
N ILE A 491 -5.78 13.89 2.80
CA ILE A 491 -6.74 14.91 3.27
C ILE A 491 -6.26 16.31 2.86
N LYS A 492 -4.97 16.65 3.06
CA LYS A 492 -4.39 17.94 2.62
C LYS A 492 -4.45 18.13 1.10
N ALA A 493 -4.42 17.05 0.33
CA ALA A 493 -4.60 17.09 -1.12
C ALA A 493 -6.08 17.21 -1.55
N GLY A 494 -7.02 17.29 -0.61
CA GLY A 494 -8.47 17.39 -0.85
C GLY A 494 -9.09 16.12 -1.44
N LYS A 495 -8.45 14.95 -1.25
CA LYS A 495 -8.95 13.67 -1.79
C LYS A 495 -10.02 13.03 -0.92
N PHE A 496 -9.88 13.18 0.38
CA PHE A 496 -10.75 12.61 1.40
C PHE A 496 -10.97 13.64 2.50
N HIS A 497 -12.07 13.53 3.23
CA HIS A 497 -12.35 14.42 4.36
C HIS A 497 -12.06 13.73 5.69
N THR A 498 -12.29 12.42 5.75
CA THR A 498 -12.10 11.60 6.94
C THR A 498 -11.30 10.35 6.60
N ALA A 499 -10.43 9.97 7.52
CA ALA A 499 -9.69 8.72 7.45
C ALA A 499 -9.79 7.96 8.78
N MET A 500 -9.97 6.66 8.73
CA MET A 500 -9.80 5.78 9.89
C MET A 500 -8.49 5.01 9.73
N VAL A 501 -7.55 5.22 10.66
CA VAL A 501 -6.32 4.45 10.76
C VAL A 501 -6.49 3.39 11.83
N VAL A 502 -6.29 2.13 11.48
CA VAL A 502 -6.52 0.98 12.36
C VAL A 502 -5.31 0.06 12.41
N ALA A 503 -5.10 -0.59 13.54
CA ALA A 503 -4.04 -1.58 13.71
C ALA A 503 -4.43 -2.65 14.72
N SER A 504 -3.91 -3.85 14.53
CA SER A 504 -3.99 -4.94 15.49
C SER A 504 -2.84 -5.89 15.27
N GLU A 505 -2.47 -6.63 16.32
CA GLU A 505 -1.40 -7.60 16.26
C GLU A 505 -1.85 -8.91 16.93
N ILE A 506 -1.45 -10.04 16.35
CA ILE A 506 -1.57 -11.36 16.97
C ILE A 506 -0.20 -11.99 17.18
N GLU A 507 -0.03 -12.73 18.27
CA GLU A 507 1.16 -13.52 18.52
C GLU A 507 1.12 -14.80 17.66
N ASN A 508 1.57 -14.69 16.41
CA ASN A 508 1.48 -15.74 15.38
C ASN A 508 2.01 -17.12 15.82
N ASN A 509 2.97 -17.15 16.76
CA ASN A 509 3.62 -18.38 17.20
C ASN A 509 2.95 -19.04 18.40
N ALA A 510 2.00 -18.39 19.07
CA ALA A 510 1.58 -18.88 20.39
C ALA A 510 0.83 -20.22 20.35
N ASP A 511 0.24 -20.61 19.22
CA ASP A 511 -0.39 -21.93 19.05
C ASP A 511 0.55 -22.98 18.44
N THR A 512 1.56 -22.57 17.67
CA THR A 512 2.40 -23.48 16.86
C THR A 512 3.82 -23.64 17.38
N MET A 513 4.38 -22.60 18.02
CA MET A 513 5.73 -22.52 18.55
C MET A 513 5.75 -21.69 19.87
N PRO A 514 5.08 -22.16 20.95
CA PRO A 514 4.91 -21.37 22.18
C PRO A 514 6.22 -21.02 22.91
N ASP A 515 7.30 -21.73 22.64
CA ASP A 515 8.63 -21.44 23.20
C ASP A 515 9.38 -20.31 22.45
N ARG A 516 8.81 -19.78 21.36
CA ARG A 516 9.43 -18.75 20.50
C ARG A 516 8.42 -17.66 20.16
N LEU A 517 8.03 -16.89 21.17
CA LEU A 517 7.09 -15.77 21.04
C LEU A 517 7.83 -14.47 20.66
N LEU A 518 7.14 -13.59 19.93
CA LEU A 518 7.62 -12.23 19.64
C LEU A 518 7.59 -11.34 20.89
N GLY A 519 6.67 -11.61 21.82
CA GLY A 519 6.45 -10.79 23.01
C GLY A 519 5.55 -9.58 22.74
N ILE A 520 4.65 -9.70 21.75
CA ILE A 520 3.70 -8.65 21.41
C ILE A 520 2.41 -8.77 22.21
N CYS A 521 1.77 -7.64 22.47
CA CYS A 521 0.45 -7.58 23.08
C CYS A 521 -0.62 -7.79 22.01
N GLU A 522 -1.51 -8.76 22.23
CA GLU A 522 -2.63 -9.00 21.34
C GLU A 522 -3.72 -7.97 21.63
N THR A 523 -3.79 -6.95 20.78
CA THR A 523 -4.69 -5.82 20.95
C THR A 523 -5.08 -5.22 19.61
N GLY A 524 -6.02 -4.27 19.65
CA GLY A 524 -6.52 -3.52 18.50
C GLY A 524 -6.69 -2.05 18.85
N SER A 525 -6.46 -1.18 17.87
CA SER A 525 -6.62 0.26 18.00
C SER A 525 -7.18 0.88 16.72
N ALA A 526 -7.86 2.01 16.88
CA ALA A 526 -8.41 2.80 15.79
C ALA A 526 -8.31 4.30 16.09
N MET A 527 -8.09 5.11 15.06
CA MET A 527 -8.11 6.57 15.14
C MET A 527 -8.89 7.12 13.95
N ILE A 528 -9.88 7.96 14.21
CA ILE A 528 -10.50 8.78 13.15
C ILE A 528 -9.72 10.08 13.06
N ILE A 529 -9.38 10.45 11.83
CA ILE A 529 -8.51 11.58 11.49
C ILE A 529 -9.27 12.45 10.49
N ASP A 530 -9.35 13.75 10.75
CA ASP A 530 -10.03 14.74 9.90
C ASP A 530 -9.24 16.06 9.85
N GLU A 531 -9.71 16.97 9.00
CA GLU A 531 -9.21 18.34 8.99
C GLU A 531 -9.79 19.14 10.16
N ASP A 532 -8.92 19.80 10.92
CA ASP A 532 -9.35 20.74 11.95
C ASP A 532 -9.76 22.07 11.31
N VAL A 533 -11.04 22.41 11.44
CA VAL A 533 -11.65 23.59 10.81
C VAL A 533 -11.09 24.89 11.39
N GLU A 534 -10.70 24.91 12.66
CA GLU A 534 -10.09 26.08 13.31
C GLU A 534 -8.58 26.19 13.00
N GLY A 535 -7.95 25.06 12.65
CA GLY A 535 -6.59 24.95 12.11
C GLY A 535 -5.47 24.92 13.14
N ASP A 536 -5.77 24.89 14.44
CA ASP A 536 -4.80 24.91 15.53
C ASP A 536 -4.42 23.52 16.05
N THR A 537 -5.26 22.51 15.82
CA THR A 537 -5.14 21.17 16.39
C THR A 537 -4.72 20.14 15.33
N GLY A 538 -3.74 19.30 15.65
CA GLY A 538 -3.39 18.15 14.82
C GLY A 538 -1.89 17.97 14.57
N PHE A 539 -1.56 17.14 13.59
CA PHE A 539 -0.18 16.84 13.23
C PHE A 539 0.54 18.09 12.69
N GLY A 540 1.73 18.35 13.21
CA GLY A 540 2.72 19.26 12.63
C GLY A 540 3.61 18.53 11.62
N ALA A 541 4.91 18.81 11.67
CA ALA A 541 5.87 18.17 10.78
C ALA A 541 6.09 16.69 11.11
N PHE A 542 6.25 15.88 10.06
CA PHE A 542 6.75 14.52 10.14
C PHE A 542 8.23 14.46 9.74
N HIS A 543 8.99 13.59 10.39
CA HIS A 543 10.39 13.35 10.05
C HIS A 543 10.73 11.88 10.23
N PHE A 544 11.43 11.31 9.24
CA PHE A 544 11.83 9.90 9.19
C PHE A 544 13.31 9.82 8.85
N ASP A 545 14.05 8.99 9.58
CA ASP A 545 15.45 8.66 9.29
C ASP A 545 15.66 7.15 9.34
N TYR A 546 16.66 6.68 8.60
CA TYR A 546 16.87 5.26 8.31
C TYR A 546 18.33 4.86 8.52
N HIS A 547 18.54 3.82 9.34
CA HIS A 547 19.85 3.29 9.68
C HIS A 547 20.04 1.90 9.08
N THR A 548 19.84 1.80 7.76
CA THR A 548 19.80 0.52 7.01
C THR A 548 21.10 -0.29 6.98
N HIS A 549 22.16 0.14 7.67
CA HIS A 549 23.33 -0.69 7.92
C HIS A 549 23.06 -1.75 8.99
N TYR A 550 22.04 -1.54 9.83
CA TYR A 550 21.51 -2.53 10.78
C TYR A 550 20.30 -3.29 10.21
N ILE A 551 20.20 -3.42 8.88
CA ILE A 551 18.99 -3.99 8.27
C ILE A 551 18.72 -5.43 8.71
N ASP A 552 19.77 -6.19 8.98
CA ASP A 552 19.72 -7.58 9.41
C ASP A 552 19.55 -7.74 10.94
N ALA A 553 19.50 -6.63 11.71
CA ALA A 553 19.31 -6.68 13.17
C ALA A 553 17.95 -7.24 13.57
N TYR A 554 16.97 -7.22 12.67
CA TYR A 554 15.78 -8.03 12.82
C TYR A 554 15.19 -8.39 11.47
N SER A 555 14.90 -9.67 11.29
CA SER A 555 14.21 -10.18 10.12
C SER A 555 13.16 -11.20 10.52
N SER A 556 12.05 -11.26 9.79
CA SER A 556 11.00 -12.24 10.00
C SER A 556 10.41 -12.72 8.67
N HIS A 557 10.02 -13.99 8.64
CA HIS A 557 9.41 -14.65 7.49
C HIS A 557 8.49 -15.79 7.93
N VAL A 558 7.58 -16.20 7.06
CA VAL A 558 6.75 -17.39 7.31
C VAL A 558 7.61 -18.64 7.15
N GLY A 559 7.64 -19.45 8.20
CA GLY A 559 8.14 -20.81 8.19
C GLY A 559 6.98 -21.81 8.20
N GLN A 560 7.25 -23.03 7.77
CA GLN A 560 6.28 -24.13 7.83
C GLN A 560 6.87 -25.31 8.60
N ASN A 561 6.03 -25.95 9.43
CA ASN A 561 6.34 -27.20 10.10
C ASN A 561 5.13 -28.13 10.02
N SER A 562 5.28 -29.25 9.29
CA SER A 562 4.27 -30.32 9.23
C SER A 562 2.85 -29.84 8.87
N GLY A 563 2.75 -28.95 7.88
CA GLY A 563 1.49 -28.33 7.42
C GLY A 563 1.02 -27.11 8.23
N SER A 564 1.60 -26.84 9.39
CA SER A 564 1.31 -25.64 10.19
C SER A 564 2.30 -24.51 9.89
N ASN A 565 1.80 -23.28 9.80
CA ASN A 565 2.63 -22.10 9.57
C ASN A 565 3.02 -21.45 10.90
N TYR A 566 4.23 -20.91 10.97
CA TYR A 566 4.72 -20.14 12.11
C TYR A 566 5.55 -18.97 11.60
N LEU A 567 5.76 -17.97 12.43
CA LEU A 567 6.67 -16.87 12.14
C LEU A 567 8.08 -17.23 12.60
N SER A 568 9.00 -17.37 11.66
CA SER A 568 10.43 -17.44 11.95
C SER A 568 10.97 -16.03 12.03
N PHE A 569 11.73 -15.71 13.08
CA PHE A 569 12.35 -14.39 13.23
C PHE A 569 13.74 -14.49 13.85
N ASP A 570 14.67 -13.68 13.36
CA ASP A 570 15.97 -13.44 13.97
C ASP A 570 15.98 -12.01 14.52
N LYS A 571 16.33 -11.84 15.79
CA LYS A 571 16.29 -10.54 16.49
C LYS A 571 17.58 -10.37 17.26
N ASP A 572 18.38 -9.38 16.86
CA ASP A 572 19.56 -8.97 17.60
C ASP A 572 19.13 -8.52 19.01
N PRO A 573 19.70 -9.10 20.08
CA PRO A 573 19.41 -8.70 21.45
C PRO A 573 19.65 -7.19 21.72
N GLU A 574 20.52 -6.55 20.93
CA GLU A 574 20.89 -5.14 21.06
C GLU A 574 19.99 -4.19 20.26
N ILE A 575 18.92 -4.70 19.62
CA ILE A 575 18.07 -3.88 18.75
C ILE A 575 17.49 -2.63 19.44
N GLU A 576 17.12 -2.75 20.71
CA GLU A 576 16.66 -1.60 21.51
C GLU A 576 17.75 -0.53 21.66
N ASN A 577 19.02 -0.92 21.78
CA ASN A 577 20.14 0.01 21.87
C ASN A 577 20.39 0.72 20.54
N TYR A 578 20.20 0.05 19.40
CA TYR A 578 20.28 0.71 18.09
C TYR A 578 19.20 1.79 17.94
N TYR A 579 17.96 1.51 18.38
CA TYR A 579 16.89 2.52 18.42
C TYR A 579 17.24 3.70 19.34
N LEU A 580 17.68 3.43 20.57
CA LEU A 580 18.05 4.46 21.55
C LEU A 580 19.20 5.36 21.06
N GLN A 581 20.12 4.83 20.27
CA GLN A 581 21.20 5.62 19.66
C GLN A 581 20.71 6.49 18.50
N ALA A 582 19.74 6.01 17.72
CA ALA A 582 19.21 6.73 16.56
C ALA A 582 18.24 7.87 16.95
N ILE A 583 17.34 7.64 17.90
CA ILE A 583 16.23 8.56 18.23
C ILE A 583 16.66 10.01 18.53
N PRO A 584 17.68 10.29 19.36
CA PRO A 584 18.00 11.67 19.77
C PRO A 584 18.30 12.60 18.60
N ARG A 585 19.01 12.10 17.58
CA ARG A 585 19.34 12.90 16.40
C ARG A 585 18.09 13.26 15.61
N VAL A 586 17.22 12.28 15.35
CA VAL A 586 16.00 12.44 14.55
C VAL A 586 15.02 13.39 15.23
N VAL A 587 14.85 13.26 16.55
CA VAL A 587 14.05 14.20 17.35
C VAL A 587 14.65 15.61 17.33
N ALA A 588 15.97 15.76 17.45
CA ALA A 588 16.61 17.07 17.39
C ALA A 588 16.43 17.74 16.01
N GLU A 589 16.51 16.97 14.92
CA GLU A 589 16.26 17.46 13.56
C GLU A 589 14.81 17.94 13.39
N LEU A 590 13.82 17.18 13.89
CA LEU A 590 12.41 17.59 13.90
C LEU A 590 12.16 18.87 14.72
N LEU A 591 12.61 18.90 15.98
CA LEU A 591 12.36 20.04 16.86
C LEU A 591 13.02 21.31 16.32
N LYS A 592 14.22 21.20 15.74
CA LYS A 592 14.88 22.32 15.06
C LYS A 592 14.07 22.82 13.88
N ARG A 593 13.48 21.93 13.08
CA ARG A 593 12.63 22.28 11.92
C ARG A 593 11.37 23.04 12.35
N GLU A 594 10.75 22.62 13.45
CA GLU A 594 9.55 23.26 14.00
C GLU A 594 9.88 24.49 14.89
N ASN A 595 11.16 24.85 15.05
CA ASN A 595 11.61 25.90 15.97
C ASN A 595 11.10 25.68 17.41
N LEU A 596 11.11 24.43 17.86
CA LEU A 596 10.70 23.98 19.19
C LEU A 596 11.90 23.46 19.99
N ASN A 597 11.72 23.36 21.31
CA ASN A 597 12.62 22.64 22.19
C ASN A 597 11.82 21.85 23.24
N PHE A 598 12.49 20.94 23.97
CA PHE A 598 11.84 20.07 24.94
C PHE A 598 11.10 20.77 26.09
N SER A 599 11.37 22.05 26.37
CA SER A 599 10.59 22.80 27.37
C SER A 599 9.15 23.06 26.89
N GLN A 600 8.93 23.17 25.58
CA GLN A 600 7.64 23.39 24.93
C GLN A 600 6.87 22.08 24.70
N ILE A 601 7.55 20.94 24.75
CA ILE A 601 6.90 19.63 24.63
C ILE A 601 6.27 19.26 25.97
N LYS A 602 4.95 19.13 26.01
CA LYS A 602 4.19 18.73 27.19
C LYS A 602 4.24 17.23 27.42
N ALA A 603 4.02 16.44 26.37
CA ALA A 603 3.93 15.00 26.42
C ALA A 603 4.74 14.36 25.29
N ILE A 604 5.36 13.22 25.58
CA ILE A 604 6.10 12.40 24.61
C ILE A 604 5.36 11.06 24.52
N PHE A 605 5.07 10.63 23.29
CA PHE A 605 4.42 9.36 22.98
C PHE A 605 5.48 8.42 22.38
N PRO A 606 6.23 7.67 23.21
CA PRO A 606 7.29 6.79 22.74
C PRO A 606 6.73 5.47 22.19
N PRO A 607 7.57 4.66 21.50
CA PRO A 607 7.27 3.25 21.26
C PRO A 607 7.01 2.53 22.58
N GLN A 608 5.92 1.78 22.66
CA GLN A 608 5.51 1.08 23.89
C GLN A 608 6.11 -0.34 23.93
N ILE A 609 7.44 -0.42 23.74
CA ILE A 609 8.21 -1.68 23.67
C ILE A 609 8.34 -2.30 25.07
N SER A 610 8.90 -1.52 26.01
CA SER A 610 9.10 -1.94 27.39
C SER A 610 9.31 -0.74 28.31
N LYS A 611 9.04 -0.89 29.61
CA LYS A 611 9.33 0.14 30.63
C LYS A 611 10.82 0.49 30.68
N ASN A 612 11.69 -0.50 30.49
CA ASN A 612 13.14 -0.29 30.46
C ASN A 612 13.54 0.58 29.25
N PHE A 613 12.99 0.29 28.07
CA PHE A 613 13.21 1.07 26.87
C PHE A 613 12.82 2.54 27.07
N ILE A 614 11.61 2.80 27.58
CA ILE A 614 11.11 4.17 27.82
C ILE A 614 11.98 4.89 28.88
N GLY A 615 12.36 4.21 29.96
CA GLY A 615 13.27 4.77 30.97
C GLY A 615 14.67 5.09 30.45
N CYS A 616 15.22 4.25 29.57
CA CYS A 616 16.46 4.53 28.86
C CYS A 616 16.32 5.71 27.90
N LEU A 617 15.23 5.78 27.14
CA LEU A 617 14.95 6.86 26.21
C LEU A 617 14.81 8.21 26.93
N SER A 618 14.13 8.25 28.07
CA SER A 618 14.04 9.43 28.94
C SER A 618 15.42 9.96 29.34
N ARG A 619 16.34 9.08 29.75
CA ARG A 619 17.72 9.46 30.09
C ARG A 619 18.50 9.92 28.86
N GLN A 620 18.35 9.23 27.73
CA GLN A 620 19.06 9.54 26.49
C GLN A 620 18.65 10.91 25.91
N LEU A 621 17.38 11.28 26.02
CA LEU A 621 16.87 12.59 25.61
C LEU A 621 17.09 13.68 26.67
N ASN A 622 17.55 13.32 27.87
CA ASN A 622 17.65 14.21 29.03
C ASN A 622 16.33 14.93 29.36
N VAL A 623 15.23 14.16 29.36
CA VAL A 623 13.87 14.64 29.66
C VAL A 623 13.30 13.82 30.81
N ILE A 624 12.66 14.49 31.78
CA ILE A 624 12.04 13.82 32.92
C ILE A 624 11.00 12.78 32.47
N HIS A 625 10.98 11.62 33.14
CA HIS A 625 10.10 10.51 32.78
C HIS A 625 8.61 10.90 32.79
N ASP A 626 8.22 11.84 33.66
CA ASP A 626 6.84 12.35 33.77
C ASP A 626 6.31 13.04 32.50
N LYS A 627 7.14 13.30 31.49
CA LYS A 627 6.65 13.73 30.17
C LYS A 627 6.29 12.55 29.25
N PHE A 628 6.79 11.34 29.51
CA PHE A 628 6.56 10.17 28.68
C PHE A 628 5.24 9.47 29.03
N VAL A 629 4.39 9.29 28.02
CA VAL A 629 3.17 8.48 28.12
C VAL A 629 3.57 7.01 28.07
N ASP A 630 3.83 6.44 29.25
CA ASP A 630 4.17 5.04 29.47
C ASP A 630 2.93 4.28 29.92
N ILE A 631 2.41 3.41 29.04
CA ILE A 631 1.23 2.57 29.29
C ILE A 631 1.57 1.08 29.17
N VAL A 632 2.85 0.72 29.15
CA VAL A 632 3.26 -0.68 29.01
C VAL A 632 2.79 -1.49 30.24
N THR A 633 1.93 -2.47 29.99
CA THR A 633 1.53 -3.48 30.98
C THR A 633 2.22 -4.81 30.65
N ASP A 634 2.64 -5.53 31.68
CA ASP A 634 3.09 -6.93 31.57
C ASP A 634 4.29 -7.21 30.64
N GLY A 635 5.05 -6.18 30.27
CA GLY A 635 6.29 -6.31 29.49
C GLY A 635 6.10 -6.73 28.03
N LYS A 636 4.88 -6.58 27.49
CA LYS A 636 4.58 -6.87 26.08
C LYS A 636 4.59 -5.59 25.23
N ASP A 637 5.08 -5.72 24.01
CA ASP A 637 5.15 -4.61 23.05
C ASP A 637 3.78 -4.36 22.41
N LEU A 638 3.26 -3.12 22.48
CA LEU A 638 2.02 -2.73 21.79
C LEU A 638 2.23 -2.52 20.28
N PHE A 639 3.48 -2.53 19.82
CA PHE A 639 3.89 -2.54 18.42
C PHE A 639 3.18 -1.44 17.61
N THR A 640 2.44 -1.75 16.55
CA THR A 640 1.72 -0.77 15.71
C THR A 640 0.63 0.00 16.46
N SER A 641 0.04 -0.57 17.51
CA SER A 641 -0.99 0.07 18.35
C SER A 641 -0.42 1.02 19.41
N SER A 642 0.91 1.05 19.59
CA SER A 642 1.61 1.91 20.56
C SER A 642 1.11 3.36 20.56
N MET A 643 1.03 3.96 19.37
CA MET A 643 0.67 5.38 19.22
C MET A 643 -0.78 5.62 19.62
N ALA A 644 -1.73 4.90 19.03
CA ALA A 644 -3.15 5.10 19.27
C ALA A 644 -3.51 4.87 20.75
N CYS A 645 -3.02 3.78 21.36
CA CYS A 645 -3.26 3.49 22.77
C CYS A 645 -2.65 4.57 23.68
N ALA A 646 -1.43 5.04 23.41
CA ALA A 646 -0.80 6.09 24.21
C ALA A 646 -1.55 7.43 24.09
N PHE A 647 -2.03 7.80 22.90
CA PHE A 647 -2.87 8.99 22.73
C PHE A 647 -4.21 8.85 23.47
N GLY A 648 -4.87 7.70 23.38
CA GLY A 648 -6.10 7.40 24.12
C GLY A 648 -5.90 7.59 25.62
N ALA A 649 -4.89 6.94 26.20
CA ALA A 649 -4.58 7.05 27.62
C ALA A 649 -4.25 8.49 28.07
N ALA A 650 -3.54 9.26 27.23
CA ALA A 650 -3.24 10.66 27.54
C ALA A 650 -4.50 11.55 27.55
N ARG A 651 -5.48 11.27 26.67
CA ARG A 651 -6.79 11.96 26.65
C ARG A 651 -7.63 11.57 27.86
N ASP A 652 -7.75 10.27 28.13
CA ASP A 652 -8.58 9.74 29.22
C ASP A 652 -8.09 10.20 30.61
N SER A 653 -6.77 10.34 30.77
CA SER A 653 -6.15 10.85 32.00
C SER A 653 -6.03 12.38 32.07
N ALA A 654 -6.54 13.11 31.09
CA ALA A 654 -6.41 14.57 30.96
C ALA A 654 -4.95 15.09 31.10
N ARG A 655 -3.98 14.30 30.60
CA ARG A 655 -2.54 14.60 30.70
C ARG A 655 -2.10 15.74 29.76
N VAL A 656 -2.88 15.94 28.71
CA VAL A 656 -2.72 16.98 27.68
C VAL A 656 -4.01 17.79 27.59
N LYS A 657 -3.89 19.06 27.23
CA LYS A 657 -5.01 19.99 27.02
C LYS A 657 -4.75 20.86 25.78
N THR A 658 -5.78 21.56 25.33
CA THR A 658 -5.69 22.52 24.22
C THR A 658 -4.52 23.50 24.40
N GLY A 659 -3.74 23.66 23.34
CA GLY A 659 -2.52 24.47 23.27
C GLY A 659 -1.24 23.74 23.69
N ASP A 660 -1.32 22.51 24.19
CA ASP A 660 -0.13 21.70 24.49
C ASP A 660 0.47 21.14 23.19
N VAL A 661 1.80 20.93 23.20
CA VAL A 661 2.51 20.27 22.10
C VAL A 661 3.01 18.89 22.54
N GLY A 662 2.62 17.87 21.80
CA GLY A 662 3.09 16.50 21.91
C GLY A 662 4.24 16.19 20.94
N LEU A 663 5.09 15.24 21.33
CA LEU A 663 6.10 14.64 20.48
C LEU A 663 5.83 13.13 20.34
N VAL A 664 5.51 12.69 19.13
CA VAL A 664 5.36 11.28 18.78
C VAL A 664 6.70 10.73 18.33
N ILE A 665 7.07 9.55 18.83
CA ILE A 665 8.27 8.81 18.40
C ILE A 665 7.83 7.39 18.09
N SER A 666 8.21 6.88 16.92
CA SER A 666 7.99 5.50 16.52
C SER A 666 9.28 4.93 15.92
N VAL A 667 9.45 3.61 16.03
CA VAL A 667 10.61 2.90 15.51
C VAL A 667 10.16 1.67 14.73
N GLY A 668 11.02 1.19 13.83
CA GLY A 668 10.71 0.06 12.98
C GLY A 668 11.94 -0.71 12.53
N THR A 669 11.69 -1.87 11.96
CA THR A 669 12.69 -2.84 11.55
C THR A 669 13.49 -2.33 10.34
N GLY A 670 14.74 -2.76 10.21
CA GLY A 670 15.71 -2.05 9.37
C GLY A 670 16.35 -0.82 10.04
N ILE A 671 16.10 -0.67 11.34
CA ILE A 671 16.36 0.50 12.20
C ILE A 671 15.87 1.78 11.55
N GLN A 672 14.56 1.99 11.69
CA GLN A 672 13.86 3.19 11.28
C GLN A 672 13.48 4.00 12.51
N VAL A 673 13.55 5.33 12.41
CA VAL A 673 13.00 6.24 13.42
C VAL A 673 12.09 7.23 12.72
N GLY A 674 10.85 7.32 13.18
CA GLY A 674 9.91 8.35 12.77
C GLY A 674 9.50 9.19 13.95
N CYS A 675 9.38 10.49 13.78
CA CYS A 675 8.81 11.37 14.76
C CYS A 675 7.89 12.41 14.13
N ALA A 676 6.92 12.86 14.91
CA ALA A 676 6.03 13.94 14.52
C ALA A 676 5.66 14.79 15.74
N THR A 677 5.45 16.09 15.52
CA THR A 677 4.81 16.94 16.52
C THR A 677 3.30 16.85 16.40
N TYR A 678 2.59 16.96 17.52
CA TYR A 678 1.13 17.02 17.54
C TYR A 678 0.68 18.20 18.41
N TYR A 679 -0.19 19.06 17.89
CA TYR A 679 -0.74 20.21 18.59
C TYR A 679 -2.14 19.82 19.12
N PHE A 680 -2.37 19.96 20.43
CA PHE A 680 -3.62 19.55 21.11
C PHE A 680 -4.64 20.67 21.23
#